data_AF-A0A7V0ZLJ8-F1
#
_entry.id   AF-A0A7V0ZLJ8-F1
#
_cell.length_a   1.000
_cell.length_b   1.000
_cell.length_c   1.000
_cell.angle_alpha   90.00
_cell.angle_beta   90.00
_cell.angle_gamma   90.00
#
_symmetry.space_group_name_H-M   'P 1'
#
loop_
_entity.id
_entity.type
_entity.pdbx_description
1 polymer ?
#
loop_
_entity_poly.entity_id
_entity_poly.type
_entity_poly.pdbx_seq_one_letter_code
_entity_poly.pdbx_strand_id
1 'polypeptide(L)'
;MLSVSNTEKEPWFATCPKGLEALLAVELSVLGATATRETVAGVYFDGSRALAYSACLWSRLSNRILQPIASLEAGDADSLYRELSGIDWGELFGPQQSIAIDFSGQNRQIRNTQFGAQRSKDAIVDWFVANVGQRPSVERHNPDVRLNIRLVRDRAHLSIDFSGGSLHRRGYRLHSGAAPLKENLAAAILLRADWPGIAARGGALIDPMCGSATLLLEAAMMVADIAPALGRKRFGFEYLRGYNEQQWQAILSDARGRGERGRVAQLPEIRGYDADPKVIRVAQNNIARIGLEKVVRVSCKPLAELTRPTHRPLPLGLVVCNPPYGERLGEKESLGYLYRQLGEKILAEFAGWQAAIFTSDLDLGRATGLRSHKRYALFNGAIAASLLLFDLRDNELRGSVEAETVLEPVPTSLSEGARMFANRLRKNRKRLSKWVKREQVECYRLYDADMPEYAVAVDIYAAQVHVAEYQAPRGVNPEAASRRLDEVRAALPQALAVPADSIVYKQRRRQRGVGQYEKQAARTELLSVNEGRAKLLVNLHDYLDTGLFLDHRPLRLRIGREADGKDFLNLFCYTGSASVHAALGGARSTTSVDMSNTYINWLRKNLANNGLDETRNILVKADCLRWLEQAQGRYDLIFLDPPSFSNSKAMEDSFDVQRDHPDLVRATMAVLRESGQLYFSTNRRGFKLDTALQDEFCCEDITATTLDPDFQRNRKIHCCWVIRRCTSP
;
A
#
# COMPACT_ATOMS: atom_id res chain seq x y z
N MET A 1 -36.82 46.97 30.71
CA MET A 1 -35.43 47.22 30.26
C MET A 1 -34.51 46.34 31.06
N LEU A 2 -34.27 45.10 30.59
CA LEU A 2 -33.20 44.25 31.08
C LEU A 2 -31.97 44.64 30.28
N SER A 3 -30.95 45.17 30.96
CA SER A 3 -29.70 45.55 30.32
C SER A 3 -29.10 44.32 29.65
N VAL A 4 -28.96 44.40 28.32
CA VAL A 4 -28.17 43.48 27.53
C VAL A 4 -26.73 43.61 28.03
N SER A 5 -26.35 42.72 28.93
CA SER A 5 -25.00 42.69 29.49
C SER A 5 -24.01 42.48 28.36
N ASN A 6 -23.11 43.45 28.23
CA ASN A 6 -21.90 43.46 27.41
C ASN A 6 -21.46 42.03 27.01
N THR A 7 -21.66 41.64 25.75
CA THR A 7 -21.07 40.40 25.22
C THR A 7 -19.57 40.64 25.10
N GLU A 8 -18.83 40.45 26.19
CA GLU A 8 -17.37 40.50 26.17
C GLU A 8 -16.86 39.51 25.13
N LYS A 9 -16.17 40.06 24.14
CA LYS A 9 -15.50 39.28 23.11
C LYS A 9 -14.16 38.86 23.70
N GLU A 10 -14.00 37.56 23.89
CA GLU A 10 -12.73 36.96 24.33
C GLU A 10 -11.88 36.65 23.10
N PRO A 11 -10.54 36.77 23.18
CA PRO A 11 -9.65 36.32 22.13
C PRO A 11 -9.52 34.80 22.16
N TRP A 12 -9.49 34.18 20.98
CA TRP A 12 -9.35 32.74 20.80
C TRP A 12 -8.32 32.44 19.72
N PHE A 13 -7.80 31.21 19.74
CA PHE A 13 -6.91 30.72 18.70
C PHE A 13 -7.31 29.32 18.25
N ALA A 14 -7.72 29.18 16.99
CA ALA A 14 -8.00 27.91 16.37
C ALA A 14 -6.76 27.41 15.61
N THR A 15 -6.21 26.27 16.02
CA THR A 15 -5.11 25.64 15.29
C THR A 15 -5.64 24.84 14.10
N CYS A 16 -4.88 24.71 13.02
CA CYS A 16 -5.22 23.87 11.86
C CYS A 16 -3.96 23.29 11.20
N PRO A 17 -4.10 22.29 10.32
CA PRO A 17 -3.03 21.94 9.39
C PRO A 17 -2.58 23.15 8.55
N LYS A 18 -1.30 23.19 8.18
CA LYS A 18 -0.75 24.23 7.30
C LYS A 18 -1.47 24.22 5.95
N GLY A 19 -1.77 25.39 5.39
CA GLY A 19 -2.48 25.58 4.12
C GLY A 19 -4.01 25.62 4.24
N LEU A 20 -4.56 25.47 5.45
CA LEU A 20 -6.00 25.52 5.73
C LEU A 20 -6.46 26.80 6.43
N GLU A 21 -5.55 27.73 6.72
CA GLU A 21 -5.77 28.96 7.48
C GLU A 21 -6.93 29.78 6.89
N ALA A 22 -6.87 30.07 5.59
CA ALA A 22 -7.90 30.84 4.89
C ALA A 22 -9.28 30.15 4.89
N LEU A 23 -9.33 28.81 4.78
CA LEU A 23 -10.60 28.08 4.85
C LEU A 23 -11.17 28.10 6.27
N LEU A 24 -10.30 27.95 7.27
CA LEU A 24 -10.71 28.00 8.67
C LEU A 24 -11.20 29.40 9.06
N ALA A 25 -10.56 30.47 8.56
CA ALA A 25 -11.01 31.83 8.80
C ALA A 25 -12.44 32.05 8.30
N VAL A 26 -12.75 31.56 7.08
CA VAL A 26 -14.11 31.60 6.53
C VAL A 26 -15.08 30.77 7.37
N GLU A 27 -14.72 29.54 7.75
CA GLU A 27 -15.56 28.67 8.60
C GLU A 27 -15.88 29.34 9.95
N LEU A 28 -14.89 29.94 10.61
CA LEU A 28 -15.06 30.65 11.88
C LEU A 28 -15.94 31.90 11.71
N SER A 29 -15.74 32.67 10.64
CA SER A 29 -16.59 33.83 10.35
C SER A 29 -18.05 33.44 10.11
N VAL A 30 -18.31 32.33 9.41
CA VAL A 30 -19.67 31.78 9.24
C VAL A 30 -20.29 31.36 10.57
N LEU A 31 -19.49 30.88 11.53
CA LEU A 31 -19.95 30.57 12.88
C LEU A 31 -20.22 31.80 13.73
N GLY A 32 -19.79 33.00 13.30
CA GLY A 32 -19.98 34.27 14.01
C GLY A 32 -18.70 34.87 14.61
N ALA A 33 -17.53 34.35 14.24
CA ALA A 33 -16.26 34.92 14.69
C ALA A 33 -15.97 36.27 14.02
N THR A 34 -15.42 37.19 14.82
CA THR A 34 -14.96 38.51 14.35
C THR A 34 -13.45 38.63 14.43
N ALA A 35 -12.87 39.65 13.77
CA ALA A 35 -11.43 39.93 13.79
C ALA A 35 -10.54 38.70 13.45
N THR A 36 -10.95 37.90 12.46
CA THR A 36 -10.20 36.71 12.06
C THR A 36 -8.84 37.12 11.48
N ARG A 37 -7.76 36.63 12.08
CA ARG A 37 -6.38 36.88 11.64
C ARG A 37 -5.63 35.57 11.46
N GLU A 38 -5.28 35.29 10.22
CA GLU A 38 -4.48 34.12 9.84
C GLU A 38 -3.05 34.22 10.37
N THR A 39 -2.51 33.07 10.77
CA THR A 39 -1.09 32.86 11.08
C THR A 39 -0.71 31.46 10.68
N VAL A 40 0.58 31.14 10.61
CA VAL A 40 1.02 29.80 10.20
C VAL A 40 0.38 28.73 11.10
N ALA A 41 -0.39 27.82 10.48
CA ALA A 41 -1.10 26.72 11.12
C ALA A 41 -2.21 27.13 12.12
N GLY A 42 -2.82 28.31 11.97
CA GLY A 42 -4.00 28.67 12.75
C GLY A 42 -4.60 30.03 12.45
N VAL A 43 -5.69 30.34 13.15
CA VAL A 43 -6.46 31.59 13.02
C VAL A 43 -6.76 32.12 14.41
N TYR A 44 -6.35 33.36 14.67
CA TYR A 44 -6.84 34.12 15.82
C TYR A 44 -8.22 34.67 15.50
N PHE A 45 -9.11 34.70 16.47
CA PHE A 45 -10.44 35.25 16.30
C PHE A 45 -11.03 35.73 17.62
N ASP A 46 -11.97 36.67 17.55
CA ASP A 46 -12.68 37.18 18.71
C ASP A 46 -14.12 36.70 18.72
N GLY A 47 -14.61 36.32 19.90
CA GLY A 47 -16.02 36.05 20.10
C GLY A 47 -16.36 35.60 21.52
N SER A 48 -17.65 35.40 21.76
CA SER A 48 -18.14 34.97 23.06
C SER A 48 -17.74 33.52 23.38
N ARG A 49 -17.82 33.13 24.65
CA ARG A 49 -17.65 31.73 25.04
C ARG A 49 -18.64 30.77 24.36
N ALA A 50 -19.85 31.25 24.09
CA ALA A 50 -20.85 30.52 23.29
C ALA A 50 -20.32 30.19 21.90
N LEU A 51 -19.67 31.16 21.24
CA LEU A 51 -19.01 30.92 19.96
C LEU A 51 -17.88 29.89 20.09
N ALA A 52 -17.09 29.93 21.16
CA ALA A 52 -16.03 28.94 21.38
C ALA A 52 -16.58 27.51 21.58
N TYR A 53 -17.71 27.34 22.29
CA TYR A 53 -18.43 26.07 22.36
C TYR A 53 -18.89 25.63 20.96
N SER A 54 -19.52 26.54 20.21
CA SER A 54 -19.94 26.25 18.83
C SER A 54 -18.76 25.91 17.93
N ALA A 55 -17.61 26.58 18.05
CA ALA A 55 -16.41 26.28 17.28
C ALA A 55 -15.86 24.89 17.60
N CYS A 56 -15.84 24.49 18.88
CA CYS A 56 -15.49 23.13 19.29
C CYS A 56 -16.42 22.06 18.69
N LEU A 57 -17.72 22.36 18.58
CA LEU A 57 -18.72 21.42 18.08
C LEU A 57 -18.80 21.37 16.54
N TRP A 58 -18.71 22.53 15.89
CA TRP A 58 -19.06 22.73 14.48
C TRP A 58 -17.86 22.84 13.54
N SER A 59 -16.68 23.25 14.03
CA SER A 59 -15.52 23.41 13.16
C SER A 59 -15.08 22.05 12.60
N ARG A 60 -15.09 21.93 11.28
CA ARG A 60 -14.57 20.76 10.56
C ARG A 60 -13.08 20.88 10.35
N LEU A 61 -12.53 22.09 10.28
CA LEU A 61 -11.14 22.33 9.88
C LEU A 61 -10.17 22.43 11.06
N SER A 62 -10.65 22.87 12.22
CA SER A 62 -9.82 23.06 13.41
C SER A 62 -9.20 21.75 13.90
N ASN A 63 -7.92 21.82 14.28
CA ASN A 63 -7.27 20.82 15.10
C ASN A 63 -7.67 20.99 16.57
N ARG A 64 -7.68 22.22 17.10
CA ARG A 64 -8.01 22.56 18.50
C ARG A 64 -8.48 24.01 18.56
N ILE A 65 -9.38 24.31 19.51
CA ILE A 65 -9.72 25.67 19.91
C ILE A 65 -8.99 25.95 21.23
N LEU A 66 -8.17 27.00 21.25
CA LEU A 66 -7.34 27.38 22.38
C LEU A 66 -7.82 28.73 22.94
N GLN A 67 -7.83 28.84 24.27
CA GLN A 67 -8.03 30.10 25.00
C GLN A 67 -6.66 30.65 25.40
N PRO A 68 -6.16 31.74 24.78
CA PRO A 68 -4.94 32.40 25.22
C PRO A 68 -5.10 32.94 26.64
N ILE A 69 -4.15 32.61 27.53
CA ILE A 69 -4.17 33.04 28.94
C ILE A 69 -3.15 34.14 29.18
N ALA A 70 -1.91 33.90 28.78
CA ALA A 70 -0.82 34.85 29.04
C ALA A 70 0.31 34.74 28.02
N SER A 71 1.08 35.82 27.91
CA SER A 71 2.39 35.83 27.26
C SER A 71 3.45 36.16 28.31
N LEU A 72 4.31 35.19 28.58
CA LEU A 72 5.23 35.17 29.71
C LEU A 72 6.67 35.33 29.22
N GLU A 73 7.53 35.90 30.06
CA GLU A 73 8.97 35.85 29.83
C GLU A 73 9.52 34.45 30.09
N ALA A 74 10.36 33.96 29.19
CA ALA A 74 10.87 32.59 29.23
C ALA A 74 12.28 32.51 28.64
N GLY A 75 13.15 33.45 29.03
CA GLY A 75 14.56 33.44 28.63
C GLY A 75 15.30 32.19 29.11
N ASP A 76 14.94 31.69 30.30
CA ASP A 76 15.39 30.43 30.88
C ASP A 76 14.26 29.72 31.63
N ALA A 77 14.56 28.52 32.13
CA ALA A 77 13.59 27.66 32.82
C ALA A 77 13.13 28.21 34.17
N ASP A 78 13.95 29.04 34.84
CA ASP A 78 13.61 29.59 36.16
C ASP A 78 12.72 30.82 36.03
N SER A 79 12.93 31.62 34.98
CA SER A 79 12.04 32.70 34.57
C SER A 79 10.68 32.13 34.17
N LEU A 80 10.65 31.09 33.32
CA LEU A 80 9.41 30.41 32.97
C LEU A 80 8.67 29.86 34.21
N TYR A 81 9.40 29.24 35.15
CA TYR A 81 8.82 28.74 36.39
C TYR A 81 8.19 29.87 37.21
N ARG A 82 8.94 30.95 37.48
CA ARG A 82 8.46 32.11 38.25
C ARG A 82 7.21 32.73 37.63
N GLU A 83 7.23 32.96 36.32
CA GLU A 83 6.11 33.56 35.60
C GLU A 83 4.84 32.68 35.65
N LEU A 84 5.00 31.35 35.49
CA LEU A 84 3.87 30.41 35.63
C LEU A 84 3.35 30.32 37.08
N SER A 85 4.23 30.41 38.07
CA SER A 85 3.85 30.46 39.49
C SER A 85 3.17 31.79 39.88
N GLY A 86 3.27 32.83 39.05
CA GLY A 86 2.57 34.11 39.27
C GLY A 86 1.11 34.11 38.82
N ILE A 87 0.66 33.08 38.07
CA ILE A 87 -0.71 32.96 37.57
C ILE A 87 -1.60 32.35 38.66
N ASP A 88 -2.77 32.94 38.90
CA ASP A 88 -3.80 32.33 39.74
C ASP A 88 -4.51 31.19 38.98
N TRP A 89 -3.97 29.98 39.08
CA TRP A 89 -4.56 28.80 38.44
C TRP A 89 -5.93 28.42 39.04
N GLY A 90 -6.21 28.88 40.25
CA GLY A 90 -7.46 28.65 40.97
C GLY A 90 -8.63 29.38 40.33
N GLU A 91 -8.40 30.44 39.56
CA GLU A 91 -9.45 31.07 38.73
C GLU A 91 -9.82 30.21 37.52
N LEU A 92 -8.94 29.32 37.07
CA LEU A 92 -9.09 28.54 35.84
C LEU A 92 -9.62 27.12 36.10
N PHE A 93 -9.10 26.41 37.09
CA PHE A 93 -9.53 25.05 37.48
C PHE A 93 -9.12 24.71 38.91
N GLY A 94 -9.66 23.61 39.46
CA GLY A 94 -9.37 23.12 40.81
C GLY A 94 -8.33 21.98 40.84
N PRO A 95 -7.80 21.64 42.04
CA PRO A 95 -6.81 20.57 42.18
C PRO A 95 -7.40 19.16 41.91
N GLN A 96 -8.72 19.03 41.77
CA GLN A 96 -9.38 17.76 41.44
C GLN A 96 -9.21 17.39 39.96
N GLN A 97 -8.95 18.36 39.08
CA GLN A 97 -8.73 18.12 37.67
C GLN A 97 -7.32 17.58 37.41
N SER A 98 -7.22 16.58 36.55
CA SER A 98 -5.95 16.10 36.02
C SER A 98 -5.40 17.03 34.94
N ILE A 99 -4.07 17.25 34.94
CA ILE A 99 -3.42 18.16 33.99
C ILE A 99 -2.44 17.46 33.04
N ALA A 100 -2.24 18.06 31.86
CA ALA A 100 -1.11 17.78 30.98
C ALA A 100 -0.56 19.05 30.32
N ILE A 101 0.76 19.08 30.09
CA ILE A 101 1.44 20.18 29.40
C ILE A 101 1.90 19.72 28.01
N ASP A 102 1.38 20.37 26.98
CA ASP A 102 1.90 20.30 25.61
C ASP A 102 2.84 21.49 25.38
N PHE A 103 4.15 21.25 25.52
CA PHE A 103 5.17 22.26 25.29
C PHE A 103 5.76 22.15 23.87
N SER A 104 5.89 23.27 23.17
CA SER A 104 6.50 23.35 21.84
C SER A 104 7.41 24.57 21.70
N GLY A 105 8.42 24.46 20.84
CA GLY A 105 9.44 25.50 20.66
C GLY A 105 10.66 25.31 21.57
N GLN A 106 11.72 26.08 21.29
CA GLN A 106 13.02 26.02 21.96
C GLN A 106 13.69 27.39 21.91
N ASN A 107 14.58 27.66 22.85
CA ASN A 107 15.51 28.79 22.79
C ASN A 107 16.92 28.35 23.25
N ARG A 108 17.81 29.32 23.50
CA ARG A 108 19.20 29.03 23.88
C ARG A 108 19.34 28.28 25.21
N GLN A 109 18.40 28.45 26.14
CA GLN A 109 18.45 27.86 27.49
C GLN A 109 17.50 26.66 27.62
N ILE A 110 16.27 26.77 27.12
CA ILE A 110 15.27 25.69 27.06
C ILE A 110 15.41 24.97 25.71
N ARG A 111 16.40 24.07 25.63
CA ARG A 111 16.74 23.32 24.41
C ARG A 111 15.94 22.04 24.21
N ASN A 112 15.20 21.59 25.23
CA ASN A 112 14.42 20.36 25.19
C ASN A 112 12.97 20.65 25.58
N THR A 113 12.03 20.30 24.71
CA THR A 113 10.59 20.51 24.92
C THR A 113 10.05 19.72 26.11
N GLN A 114 10.58 18.52 26.38
CA GLN A 114 10.19 17.72 27.56
C GLN A 114 10.65 18.39 28.85
N PHE A 115 11.83 19.01 28.84
CA PHE A 115 12.31 19.79 29.98
C PHE A 115 11.43 21.02 30.24
N GLY A 116 11.08 21.77 29.19
CA GLY A 116 10.12 22.88 29.29
C GLY A 116 8.75 22.45 29.82
N ALA A 117 8.22 21.33 29.31
CA ALA A 117 6.96 20.75 29.80
C ALA A 117 7.02 20.36 31.28
N GLN A 118 8.10 19.69 31.69
CA GLN A 118 8.33 19.29 33.06
C GLN A 118 8.41 20.50 34.00
N ARG A 119 9.24 21.50 33.68
CA ARG A 119 9.38 22.72 34.50
C ARG A 119 8.06 23.49 34.61
N SER A 120 7.30 23.58 33.53
CA SER A 120 5.99 24.23 33.54
C SER A 120 5.00 23.48 34.44
N LYS A 121 4.97 22.15 34.34
CA LYS A 121 4.13 21.28 35.17
C LYS A 121 4.49 21.41 36.65
N ASP A 122 5.79 21.45 36.97
CA ASP A 122 6.26 21.62 38.35
C ASP A 122 5.79 22.98 38.91
N ALA A 123 5.92 24.08 38.16
CA ALA A 123 5.45 25.41 38.57
C ALA A 123 3.94 25.46 38.91
N ILE A 124 3.12 24.80 38.09
CA ILE A 124 1.67 24.75 38.27
C ILE A 124 1.29 23.89 39.48
N VAL A 125 1.90 22.71 39.59
CA VAL A 125 1.67 21.80 40.72
C VAL A 125 2.07 22.46 42.04
N ASP A 126 3.24 23.09 42.08
CA ASP A 126 3.75 23.75 43.27
C ASP A 126 2.86 24.92 43.67
N TRP A 127 2.30 25.66 42.70
CA TRP A 127 1.32 26.70 42.97
C TRP A 127 0.06 26.16 43.66
N PHE A 128 -0.51 25.04 43.19
CA PHE A 128 -1.68 24.43 43.83
C PHE A 128 -1.37 23.90 45.23
N VAL A 129 -0.19 23.31 45.43
CA VAL A 129 0.26 22.85 46.74
C VAL A 129 0.41 24.02 47.71
N ALA A 130 1.02 25.12 47.26
CA ALA A 130 1.27 26.29 48.10
C ALA A 130 -0.02 27.06 48.45
N ASN A 131 -0.94 27.23 47.51
CA ASN A 131 -2.13 28.09 47.68
C ASN A 131 -3.40 27.33 48.10
N VAL A 132 -3.50 26.04 47.74
CA VAL A 132 -4.72 25.23 47.97
C VAL A 132 -4.43 24.01 48.87
N GLY A 133 -3.16 23.69 49.13
CA GLY A 133 -2.77 22.55 49.97
C GLY A 133 -2.99 21.18 49.33
N GLN A 134 -3.32 21.13 48.03
CA GLN A 134 -3.62 19.91 47.29
C GLN A 134 -2.85 19.86 45.98
N ARG A 135 -2.38 18.66 45.60
CA ARG A 135 -1.64 18.44 44.35
C ARG A 135 -2.58 17.93 43.25
N PRO A 136 -2.68 18.60 42.10
CA PRO A 136 -3.40 18.05 40.95
C PRO A 136 -2.68 16.83 40.39
N SER A 137 -3.46 15.86 39.91
CA SER A 137 -2.94 14.67 39.25
C SER A 137 -2.47 14.99 37.82
N VAL A 138 -1.59 14.16 37.27
CA VAL A 138 -1.04 14.35 35.91
C VAL A 138 -1.42 13.15 35.06
N GLU A 139 -2.18 13.38 33.99
CA GLU A 139 -2.64 12.35 33.06
C GLU A 139 -2.30 12.76 31.62
N ARG A 140 -1.45 11.98 30.93
CA ARG A 140 -0.92 12.38 29.62
C ARG A 140 -1.88 12.13 28.46
N HIS A 141 -2.68 11.07 28.55
CA HIS A 141 -3.50 10.61 27.44
C HIS A 141 -4.86 11.30 27.42
N ASN A 142 -5.51 11.38 28.57
CA ASN A 142 -6.88 11.86 28.69
C ASN A 142 -7.06 12.87 29.85
N PRO A 143 -6.24 13.93 29.93
CA PRO A 143 -6.32 14.92 31.01
C PRO A 143 -7.64 15.68 30.97
N ASP A 144 -8.09 16.17 32.12
CA ASP A 144 -9.22 17.08 32.24
C ASP A 144 -8.85 18.47 31.69
N VAL A 145 -7.68 18.98 32.08
CA VAL A 145 -7.14 20.26 31.62
C VAL A 145 -5.83 20.05 30.86
N ARG A 146 -5.76 20.51 29.62
CA ARG A 146 -4.55 20.47 28.80
C ARG A 146 -4.07 21.88 28.52
N LEU A 147 -2.83 22.16 28.90
CA LEU A 147 -2.20 23.47 28.72
C LEU A 147 -1.23 23.40 27.54
N ASN A 148 -1.35 24.35 26.63
CA ASN A 148 -0.45 24.52 25.50
C ASN A 148 0.51 25.66 25.81
N ILE A 149 1.82 25.37 25.77
CA ILE A 149 2.86 26.38 25.96
C ILE A 149 3.73 26.39 24.71
N ARG A 150 3.71 27.52 23.99
CA ARG A 150 4.51 27.72 22.78
C ARG A 150 5.61 28.74 23.06
N LEU A 151 6.85 28.28 23.09
CA LEU A 151 8.04 29.11 23.23
C LEU A 151 8.48 29.63 21.86
N VAL A 152 8.52 30.95 21.69
CA VAL A 152 9.05 31.61 20.51
C VAL A 152 10.05 32.67 20.96
N ARG A 153 11.33 32.49 20.60
CA ARG A 153 12.44 33.26 21.16
C ARG A 153 12.41 33.14 22.69
N ASP A 154 12.32 34.25 23.42
CA ASP A 154 12.35 34.28 24.89
C ASP A 154 10.97 34.59 25.48
N ARG A 155 9.90 34.32 24.73
CA ARG A 155 8.50 34.51 25.15
C ARG A 155 7.73 33.20 25.06
N ALA A 156 7.07 32.82 26.14
CA ALA A 156 6.18 31.67 26.19
C ALA A 156 4.71 32.14 26.07
N HIS A 157 4.00 31.61 25.10
CA HIS A 157 2.56 31.84 24.95
C HIS A 157 1.81 30.67 25.59
N LEU A 158 1.10 30.96 26.68
CA LEU A 158 0.29 30.00 27.42
C LEU A 158 -1.16 30.06 26.91
N SER A 159 -1.75 28.89 26.66
CA SER A 159 -3.15 28.76 26.32
C SER A 159 -3.76 27.50 26.94
N ILE A 160 -5.05 27.53 27.25
CA ILE A 160 -5.82 26.33 27.61
C ILE A 160 -6.40 25.70 26.35
N ASP A 161 -6.31 24.38 26.22
CA ASP A 161 -7.01 23.63 25.18
C ASP A 161 -8.49 23.42 25.54
N PHE A 162 -9.30 24.37 25.09
CA PHE A 162 -10.75 24.39 25.27
C PHE A 162 -11.43 23.15 24.66
N SER A 163 -10.85 22.59 23.59
CA SER A 163 -11.38 21.40 22.91
C SER A 163 -11.05 20.07 23.59
N GLY A 164 -10.11 20.05 24.55
CA GLY A 164 -9.71 18.88 25.34
C GLY A 164 -8.97 17.78 24.56
N GLY A 165 -8.56 18.05 23.31
CA GLY A 165 -8.07 17.02 22.41
C GLY A 165 -8.35 17.36 20.96
N SER A 166 -7.54 16.84 20.04
CA SER A 166 -7.69 17.23 18.64
C SER A 166 -9.07 16.88 18.06
N LEU A 167 -9.69 17.85 17.40
CA LEU A 167 -11.06 17.84 16.89
C LEU A 167 -11.25 16.95 15.64
N HIS A 168 -10.17 16.57 14.93
CA HIS A 168 -10.27 15.57 13.85
C HIS A 168 -10.84 14.23 14.35
N ARG A 169 -10.64 13.90 15.64
CA ARG A 169 -11.24 12.72 16.26
C ARG A 169 -12.73 12.98 16.53
N ARG A 170 -13.57 12.64 15.54
CA ARG A 170 -15.03 12.85 15.58
C ARG A 170 -15.78 11.90 16.53
N GLY A 171 -15.17 10.74 16.82
CA GLY A 171 -15.74 9.72 17.71
C GLY A 171 -16.20 8.43 17.01
N TYR A 172 -16.22 8.38 15.67
CA TYR A 172 -16.68 7.18 14.94
C TYR A 172 -15.58 6.15 14.64
N ARG A 173 -14.30 6.53 14.64
CA ARG A 173 -13.18 5.65 14.27
C ARG A 173 -12.55 5.02 15.53
N LEU A 174 -12.62 3.69 15.66
CA LEU A 174 -12.03 2.95 16.81
C LEU A 174 -10.58 2.50 16.58
N HIS A 175 -10.17 2.24 15.32
CA HIS A 175 -8.84 1.73 15.00
C HIS A 175 -8.16 2.67 13.99
N SER A 176 -6.93 3.08 14.30
CA SER A 176 -6.08 3.80 13.35
C SER A 176 -5.31 2.76 12.54
N GLY A 177 -5.63 2.61 11.25
CA GLY A 177 -4.82 1.81 10.33
C GLY A 177 -3.45 2.44 10.07
N ALA A 178 -2.65 1.85 9.18
CA ALA A 178 -1.40 2.46 8.73
C ALA A 178 -1.73 3.72 7.88
N ALA A 179 -1.38 4.90 8.41
CA ALA A 179 -1.44 6.21 7.74
C ALA A 179 -2.81 6.69 7.16
N PRO A 180 -3.91 6.72 7.94
CA PRO A 180 -5.20 7.21 7.46
C PRO A 180 -5.22 8.74 7.25
N LEU A 181 -5.96 9.18 6.23
CA LEU A 181 -6.34 10.59 6.05
C LEU A 181 -7.06 11.11 7.30
N LYS A 182 -6.61 12.25 7.83
CA LYS A 182 -7.26 12.94 8.96
C LYS A 182 -8.59 13.56 8.50
N GLU A 183 -9.58 13.52 9.38
CA GLU A 183 -10.96 13.95 9.12
C GLU A 183 -11.06 15.45 8.77
N ASN A 184 -10.27 16.30 9.42
CA ASN A 184 -10.25 17.73 9.10
C ASN A 184 -9.61 18.03 7.73
N LEU A 185 -8.61 17.25 7.32
CA LEU A 185 -8.04 17.33 5.98
C LEU A 185 -9.02 16.79 4.93
N ALA A 186 -9.74 15.71 5.22
CA ALA A 186 -10.81 15.20 4.36
C ALA A 186 -11.92 16.26 4.16
N ALA A 187 -12.34 16.94 5.23
CA ALA A 187 -13.26 18.07 5.13
C ALA A 187 -12.70 19.21 4.26
N ALA A 188 -11.42 19.55 4.42
CA ALA A 188 -10.79 20.58 3.59
C ALA A 188 -10.77 20.20 2.10
N ILE A 189 -10.50 18.93 1.78
CA ILE A 189 -10.52 18.42 0.39
C ILE A 189 -11.90 18.63 -0.22
N LEU A 190 -12.96 18.25 0.51
CA LEU A 190 -14.35 18.40 0.05
C LEU A 190 -14.76 19.86 -0.15
N LEU A 191 -14.37 20.75 0.77
CA LEU A 191 -14.63 22.18 0.65
C LEU A 191 -13.89 22.80 -0.54
N ARG A 192 -12.62 22.42 -0.75
CA ARG A 192 -11.86 22.88 -1.93
C ARG A 192 -12.45 22.37 -3.25
N ALA A 193 -13.07 21.20 -3.24
CA ALA A 193 -13.72 20.58 -4.39
C ALA A 193 -15.19 21.01 -4.60
N ASP A 194 -15.68 22.03 -3.87
CA ASP A 194 -17.06 22.51 -3.92
C ASP A 194 -18.12 21.41 -3.66
N TRP A 195 -17.82 20.42 -2.80
CA TRP A 195 -18.79 19.37 -2.52
C TRP A 195 -20.16 19.90 -2.03
N PRO A 196 -20.25 20.83 -1.06
CA PRO A 196 -21.54 21.39 -0.65
C PRO A 196 -22.32 22.05 -1.79
N GLY A 197 -21.64 22.78 -2.69
CA GLY A 197 -22.28 23.39 -3.85
C GLY A 197 -22.76 22.34 -4.86
N ILE A 198 -21.95 21.32 -5.15
CA ILE A 198 -22.32 20.19 -6.02
C ILE A 198 -23.54 19.45 -5.46
N ALA A 199 -23.54 19.16 -4.17
CA ALA A 199 -24.65 18.51 -3.47
C ALA A 199 -25.94 19.34 -3.51
N ALA A 200 -25.85 20.66 -3.30
CA ALA A 200 -27.00 21.57 -3.37
C ALA A 200 -27.63 21.61 -4.78
N ARG A 201 -26.85 21.33 -5.83
CA ARG A 201 -27.33 21.17 -7.21
C ARG A 201 -27.85 19.76 -7.52
N GLY A 202 -27.96 18.89 -6.52
CA GLY A 202 -28.42 17.50 -6.67
C GLY A 202 -27.33 16.52 -7.13
N GLY A 203 -26.05 16.90 -7.02
CA GLY A 203 -24.93 16.08 -7.47
C GLY A 203 -24.57 14.94 -6.52
N ALA A 204 -24.09 13.83 -7.09
CA ALA A 204 -23.63 12.65 -6.34
C ALA A 204 -22.14 12.73 -5.94
N LEU A 205 -21.71 11.90 -4.99
CA LEU A 205 -20.30 11.73 -4.63
C LEU A 205 -19.87 10.27 -4.70
N ILE A 206 -18.75 10.03 -5.37
CA ILE A 206 -18.15 8.70 -5.52
C ILE A 206 -16.68 8.75 -5.07
N ASP A 207 -16.27 7.79 -4.24
CA ASP A 207 -14.86 7.53 -3.92
C ASP A 207 -14.48 6.10 -4.37
N PRO A 208 -13.65 5.95 -5.41
CA PRO A 208 -13.34 4.65 -5.98
C PRO A 208 -12.28 3.85 -5.19
N MET A 209 -11.66 4.45 -4.18
CA MET A 209 -10.68 3.81 -3.29
C MET A 209 -10.88 4.34 -1.86
N CYS A 210 -12.06 4.08 -1.30
CA CYS A 210 -12.57 4.79 -0.14
C CYS A 210 -11.91 4.41 1.18
N GLY A 211 -11.16 3.30 1.23
CA GLY A 211 -10.55 2.78 2.44
C GLY A 211 -11.55 2.69 3.58
N SER A 212 -11.30 3.44 4.66
CA SER A 212 -12.16 3.51 5.86
C SER A 212 -13.35 4.48 5.75
N ALA A 213 -13.65 4.98 4.55
CA ALA A 213 -14.74 5.90 4.19
C ALA A 213 -14.65 7.31 4.81
N THR A 214 -13.45 7.81 5.12
CA THR A 214 -13.28 9.16 5.73
C THR A 214 -13.89 10.28 4.89
N LEU A 215 -13.57 10.31 3.59
CA LEU A 215 -14.08 11.33 2.66
C LEU A 215 -15.61 11.25 2.55
N LEU A 216 -16.16 10.03 2.45
CA LEU A 216 -17.60 9.80 2.34
C LEU A 216 -18.36 10.24 3.59
N LEU A 217 -17.82 9.97 4.78
CA LEU A 217 -18.45 10.34 6.04
C LEU A 217 -18.42 11.84 6.30
N GLU A 218 -17.28 12.50 6.06
CA GLU A 218 -17.22 13.96 6.15
C GLU A 218 -18.15 14.63 5.12
N ALA A 219 -18.22 14.09 3.89
CA ALA A 219 -19.14 14.54 2.85
C ALA A 219 -20.60 14.41 3.27
N ALA A 220 -20.99 13.25 3.80
CA ALA A 220 -22.34 12.99 4.28
C ALA A 220 -22.71 13.88 5.47
N MET A 221 -21.80 14.05 6.43
CA MET A 221 -22.03 14.94 7.58
C MET A 221 -22.16 16.41 7.18
N MET A 222 -21.46 16.87 6.14
CA MET A 222 -21.61 18.23 5.61
C MET A 222 -23.03 18.47 5.07
N VAL A 223 -23.53 17.57 4.22
CA VAL A 223 -24.82 17.76 3.54
C VAL A 223 -26.02 17.38 4.42
N ALA A 224 -25.80 16.50 5.41
CA ALA A 224 -26.78 16.19 6.44
C ALA A 224 -26.76 17.19 7.61
N ASP A 225 -25.98 18.27 7.52
CA ASP A 225 -25.88 19.29 8.56
C ASP A 225 -25.59 18.72 9.96
N ILE A 226 -24.78 17.66 10.01
CA ILE A 226 -24.36 17.01 11.25
C ILE A 226 -23.08 17.69 11.73
N ALA A 227 -23.11 18.20 12.96
CA ALA A 227 -21.92 18.75 13.61
C ALA A 227 -20.82 17.67 13.71
N PRO A 228 -19.58 17.94 13.24
CA PRO A 228 -18.51 16.96 13.18
C PRO A 228 -18.15 16.36 14.54
N ALA A 229 -18.30 17.14 15.61
CA ALA A 229 -17.95 16.72 16.97
C ALA A 229 -19.17 16.22 17.79
N LEU A 230 -20.34 16.01 17.18
CA LEU A 230 -21.56 15.57 17.87
C LEU A 230 -21.40 14.23 18.60
N GLY A 231 -20.58 13.32 18.05
CA GLY A 231 -20.29 12.02 18.64
C GLY A 231 -19.17 12.03 19.68
N ARG A 232 -18.56 13.18 19.97
CA ARG A 232 -17.54 13.29 21.02
C ARG A 232 -18.19 13.23 22.40
N LYS A 233 -17.55 12.49 23.29
CA LYS A 233 -18.06 12.26 24.66
C LYS A 233 -17.62 13.31 25.69
N ARG A 234 -16.58 14.07 25.38
CA ARG A 234 -15.94 15.02 26.31
C ARG A 234 -15.25 16.14 25.56
N PHE A 235 -15.25 17.33 26.16
CA PHE A 235 -14.46 18.50 25.76
C PHE A 235 -13.66 19.04 26.95
N GLY A 236 -12.60 19.81 26.67
CA GLY A 236 -11.72 20.36 27.71
C GLY A 236 -12.40 21.43 28.56
N PHE A 237 -13.30 22.21 27.94
CA PHE A 237 -14.04 23.25 28.62
C PHE A 237 -14.96 22.76 29.74
N GLU A 238 -15.37 21.50 29.74
CA GLU A 238 -16.26 20.92 30.77
C GLU A 238 -15.60 20.90 32.17
N TYR A 239 -14.27 20.99 32.21
CA TYR A 239 -13.46 20.92 33.43
C TYR A 239 -12.89 22.27 33.86
N LEU A 240 -13.24 23.34 33.16
CA LEU A 240 -12.77 24.69 33.46
C LEU A 240 -13.79 25.45 34.30
N ARG A 241 -13.29 26.33 35.16
CA ARG A 241 -14.13 27.34 35.81
C ARG A 241 -14.71 28.27 34.75
N GLY A 242 -15.99 28.62 34.93
CA GLY A 242 -16.75 29.38 33.95
C GLY A 242 -17.31 28.54 32.79
N TYR A 243 -17.29 27.21 32.88
CA TYR A 243 -18.15 26.35 32.07
C TYR A 243 -19.63 26.66 32.34
N ASN A 244 -20.38 27.00 31.29
CA ASN A 244 -21.81 27.22 31.36
C ASN A 244 -22.56 26.03 30.76
N GLU A 245 -23.01 25.12 31.62
CA GLU A 245 -23.71 23.91 31.21
C GLU A 245 -25.01 24.20 30.44
N GLN A 246 -25.81 25.16 30.90
CA GLN A 246 -27.08 25.50 30.24
C GLN A 246 -26.87 25.98 28.80
N GLN A 247 -25.87 26.84 28.59
CA GLN A 247 -25.51 27.33 27.26
C GLN A 247 -24.98 26.20 26.37
N TRP A 248 -24.16 25.31 26.92
CA TRP A 248 -23.67 24.14 26.17
C TRP A 248 -24.79 23.19 25.78
N GLN A 249 -25.71 22.85 26.70
CA GLN A 249 -26.84 21.98 26.41
C GLN A 249 -27.76 22.57 25.35
N ALA A 250 -27.95 23.89 25.32
CA ALA A 250 -28.71 24.57 24.26
C ALA A 250 -28.04 24.39 22.89
N ILE A 251 -26.73 24.63 22.78
CA ILE A 251 -25.95 24.45 21.54
C ILE A 251 -25.98 22.98 21.09
N LEU A 252 -25.83 22.05 22.03
CA LEU A 252 -25.84 20.62 21.74
C LEU A 252 -27.24 20.14 21.30
N SER A 253 -28.30 20.67 21.90
CA SER A 253 -29.69 20.39 21.51
C SER A 253 -29.99 20.87 20.08
N ASP A 254 -29.58 22.09 19.72
CA ASP A 254 -29.69 22.59 18.35
C ASP A 254 -28.96 21.67 17.35
N ALA A 255 -27.71 21.31 17.66
CA ALA A 255 -26.91 20.44 16.79
C ALA A 255 -27.50 19.03 16.63
N ARG A 256 -28.09 18.46 17.70
CA ARG A 256 -28.83 17.19 17.62
C ARG A 256 -30.04 17.32 16.70
N GLY A 257 -30.85 18.35 16.89
CA GLY A 257 -32.03 18.60 16.07
C GLY A 257 -31.68 18.81 14.58
N ARG A 258 -30.61 19.56 14.28
CA ARG A 258 -30.10 19.72 12.92
C ARG A 258 -29.66 18.39 12.31
N GLY A 259 -28.88 17.61 13.03
CA GLY A 259 -28.41 16.29 12.56
C GLY A 259 -29.54 15.26 12.42
N GLU A 260 -30.57 15.29 13.26
CA GLU A 260 -31.75 14.42 13.13
C GLU A 260 -32.54 14.74 11.86
N ARG A 261 -32.85 16.02 11.63
CA ARG A 261 -33.51 16.48 10.40
C ARG A 261 -32.71 16.11 9.15
N GLY A 262 -31.40 16.30 9.19
CA GLY A 262 -30.53 15.96 8.06
C GLY A 262 -30.47 14.47 7.76
N ARG A 263 -30.49 13.58 8.77
CA ARG A 263 -30.47 12.11 8.56
C ARG A 263 -31.72 11.58 7.87
N VAL A 264 -32.86 12.23 8.04
CA VAL A 264 -34.13 11.84 7.41
C VAL A 264 -34.41 12.60 6.11
N ALA A 265 -33.63 13.64 5.81
CA ALA A 265 -33.73 14.40 4.57
C ALA A 265 -33.37 13.53 3.35
N GLN A 266 -33.83 13.96 2.18
CA GLN A 266 -33.40 13.37 0.92
C GLN A 266 -31.97 13.83 0.60
N LEU A 267 -30.99 13.03 1.01
CA LEU A 267 -29.58 13.34 0.80
C LEU A 267 -29.08 12.86 -0.58
N PRO A 268 -27.99 13.46 -1.09
CA PRO A 268 -27.35 13.03 -2.31
C PRO A 268 -26.90 11.57 -2.28
N GLU A 269 -26.68 10.99 -3.46
CA GLU A 269 -26.02 9.69 -3.58
C GLU A 269 -24.57 9.80 -3.11
N ILE A 270 -24.16 8.97 -2.15
CA ILE A 270 -22.76 8.91 -1.68
C ILE A 270 -22.31 7.44 -1.68
N ARG A 271 -21.32 7.11 -2.51
CA ARG A 271 -20.79 5.74 -2.59
C ARG A 271 -19.28 5.63 -2.52
N GLY A 272 -18.83 4.50 -1.98
CA GLY A 272 -17.43 4.11 -1.91
C GLY A 272 -17.15 2.72 -2.46
N TYR A 273 -15.98 2.54 -3.03
CA TYR A 273 -15.45 1.25 -3.46
C TYR A 273 -14.03 1.08 -2.95
N ASP A 274 -13.65 -0.15 -2.64
CA ASP A 274 -12.27 -0.51 -2.32
C ASP A 274 -12.04 -1.98 -2.67
N ALA A 275 -10.81 -2.32 -3.05
CA ALA A 275 -10.44 -3.69 -3.41
C ALA A 275 -10.24 -4.58 -2.18
N ASP A 276 -9.95 -4.00 -1.01
CA ASP A 276 -9.71 -4.78 0.21
C ASP A 276 -11.02 -4.99 1.02
N PRO A 277 -11.53 -6.23 1.14
CA PRO A 277 -12.75 -6.49 1.93
C PRO A 277 -12.58 -6.12 3.42
N LYS A 278 -11.36 -6.14 3.96
CA LYS A 278 -11.10 -5.75 5.36
C LYS A 278 -11.37 -4.27 5.59
N VAL A 279 -10.92 -3.39 4.69
CA VAL A 279 -11.15 -1.94 4.85
C VAL A 279 -12.61 -1.58 4.62
N ILE A 280 -13.30 -2.28 3.70
CA ILE A 280 -14.75 -2.15 3.51
C ILE A 280 -15.52 -2.49 4.79
N ARG A 281 -15.15 -3.56 5.50
CA ARG A 281 -15.78 -3.89 6.78
C ARG A 281 -15.57 -2.78 7.83
N VAL A 282 -14.39 -2.17 7.86
CA VAL A 282 -14.10 -1.02 8.72
C VAL A 282 -14.96 0.19 8.32
N ALA A 283 -15.09 0.48 7.03
CA ALA A 283 -15.93 1.55 6.52
C ALA A 283 -17.40 1.37 6.91
N GLN A 284 -17.97 0.18 6.71
CA GLN A 284 -19.35 -0.15 7.13
C GLN A 284 -19.57 0.09 8.62
N ASN A 285 -18.62 -0.34 9.47
CA ASN A 285 -18.70 -0.12 10.92
C ASN A 285 -18.63 1.38 11.29
N ASN A 286 -17.82 2.17 10.57
CA ASN A 286 -17.74 3.61 10.79
C ASN A 286 -19.03 4.33 10.37
N ILE A 287 -19.62 3.94 9.23
CA ILE A 287 -20.90 4.46 8.74
C ILE A 287 -22.02 4.17 9.74
N ALA A 288 -22.08 2.94 10.26
CA ALA A 288 -23.09 2.54 11.23
C ALA A 288 -23.03 3.34 12.54
N ARG A 289 -21.84 3.69 13.02
CA ARG A 289 -21.68 4.49 14.26
C ARG A 289 -22.24 5.91 14.15
N ILE A 290 -22.38 6.47 12.95
CA ILE A 290 -22.95 7.80 12.74
C ILE A 290 -24.46 7.73 12.38
N GLY A 291 -24.96 6.53 12.07
CA GLY A 291 -26.33 6.29 11.63
C GLY A 291 -26.58 6.75 10.20
N LEU A 292 -25.62 6.54 9.30
CA LEU A 292 -25.65 7.00 7.90
C LEU A 292 -25.69 5.85 6.88
N GLU A 293 -26.03 4.62 7.28
CA GLU A 293 -26.05 3.43 6.42
C GLU A 293 -27.02 3.55 5.24
N LYS A 294 -28.09 4.33 5.42
CA LYS A 294 -29.08 4.60 4.36
C LYS A 294 -28.55 5.57 3.30
N VAL A 295 -27.53 6.35 3.64
CA VAL A 295 -26.99 7.46 2.84
C VAL A 295 -25.68 7.06 2.16
N VAL A 296 -24.75 6.50 2.94
CA VAL A 296 -23.41 6.13 2.47
C VAL A 296 -23.35 4.64 2.23
N ARG A 297 -23.12 4.24 0.98
CA ARG A 297 -23.01 2.82 0.59
C ARG A 297 -21.58 2.50 0.17
N VAL A 298 -20.99 1.48 0.77
CA VAL A 298 -19.65 0.99 0.40
C VAL A 298 -19.69 -0.46 -0.06
N SER A 299 -18.84 -0.82 -1.02
CA SER A 299 -18.80 -2.19 -1.57
C SER A 299 -17.37 -2.61 -1.94
N CYS A 300 -17.06 -3.88 -1.74
CA CYS A 300 -15.77 -4.46 -2.15
C CYS A 300 -15.76 -4.61 -3.67
N LYS A 301 -14.97 -3.79 -4.35
CA LYS A 301 -14.88 -3.74 -5.81
C LYS A 301 -13.54 -3.12 -6.22
N PRO A 302 -12.77 -3.77 -7.12
CA PRO A 302 -11.53 -3.21 -7.62
C PRO A 302 -11.80 -2.04 -8.58
N LEU A 303 -10.84 -1.11 -8.70
CA LEU A 303 -10.93 0.07 -9.56
C LEU A 303 -11.24 -0.27 -11.03
N ALA A 304 -10.71 -1.39 -11.53
CA ALA A 304 -10.96 -1.88 -12.89
C ALA A 304 -12.46 -2.12 -13.20
N GLU A 305 -13.27 -2.41 -12.18
CA GLU A 305 -14.72 -2.64 -12.28
C GLU A 305 -15.56 -1.41 -11.92
N LEU A 306 -14.91 -0.26 -11.68
CA LEU A 306 -15.58 1.00 -11.41
C LEU A 306 -16.51 1.31 -12.58
N THR A 307 -17.77 1.56 -12.24
CA THR A 307 -18.87 1.86 -13.15
C THR A 307 -19.78 2.86 -12.46
N ARG A 308 -20.31 3.83 -13.21
CA ARG A 308 -21.26 4.80 -12.66
C ARG A 308 -22.55 4.09 -12.27
N PRO A 309 -23.10 4.31 -11.06
CA PRO A 309 -24.35 3.68 -10.66
C PRO A 309 -25.51 4.04 -11.61
N THR A 310 -26.29 3.04 -12.04
CA THR A 310 -27.34 3.20 -13.07
C THR A 310 -28.77 3.12 -12.55
N HIS A 311 -28.97 2.71 -11.30
CA HIS A 311 -30.31 2.59 -10.66
C HIS A 311 -31.12 3.91 -10.61
N ARG A 312 -30.48 5.07 -10.82
CA ARG A 312 -31.12 6.38 -10.99
C ARG A 312 -30.25 7.30 -11.85
N PRO A 313 -30.81 8.32 -12.53
CA PRO A 313 -30.02 9.31 -13.26
C PRO A 313 -29.11 10.11 -12.32
N LEU A 314 -27.82 10.21 -12.67
CA LEU A 314 -26.81 10.99 -11.94
C LEU A 314 -26.11 11.97 -12.91
N PRO A 315 -26.76 13.10 -13.25
CA PRO A 315 -26.28 14.00 -14.32
C PRO A 315 -25.04 14.79 -13.94
N LEU A 316 -24.78 14.99 -12.65
CA LEU A 316 -23.60 15.70 -12.14
C LEU A 316 -23.15 15.09 -10.82
N GLY A 317 -21.90 15.34 -10.45
CA GLY A 317 -21.35 14.88 -9.19
C GLY A 317 -19.86 15.17 -9.02
N LEU A 318 -19.29 14.60 -7.97
CA LEU A 318 -17.89 14.69 -7.60
C LEU A 318 -17.31 13.28 -7.45
N VAL A 319 -16.25 12.98 -8.21
CA VAL A 319 -15.36 11.87 -7.86
C VAL A 319 -14.25 12.41 -6.96
N VAL A 320 -14.18 11.96 -5.70
CA VAL A 320 -13.13 12.37 -4.77
C VAL A 320 -12.33 11.15 -4.35
N CYS A 321 -11.01 11.24 -4.37
CA CYS A 321 -10.18 10.10 -4.05
C CYS A 321 -8.90 10.51 -3.31
N ASN A 322 -8.51 9.67 -2.36
CA ASN A 322 -7.20 9.67 -1.70
C ASN A 322 -6.51 8.34 -2.05
N PRO A 323 -5.97 8.18 -3.28
CA PRO A 323 -5.28 6.95 -3.67
C PRO A 323 -4.04 6.73 -2.79
N PRO A 324 -3.49 5.51 -2.75
CA PRO A 324 -2.23 5.26 -2.08
C PRO A 324 -1.10 6.16 -2.65
N TYR A 325 -0.23 6.64 -1.75
CA TYR A 325 0.97 7.43 -2.05
C TYR A 325 2.01 7.23 -0.91
N GLY A 326 3.32 7.33 -1.19
CA GLY A 326 4.40 7.20 -0.19
C GLY A 326 5.49 6.18 -0.56
N GLU A 327 6.69 6.30 0.04
CA GLU A 327 7.93 5.69 -0.49
C GLU A 327 8.24 4.26 -0.01
N ARG A 328 8.24 3.33 -0.97
CA ARG A 328 9.36 2.42 -1.28
C ARG A 328 9.60 2.48 -2.79
N LEU A 329 10.85 2.42 -3.27
CA LEU A 329 11.21 2.61 -4.70
C LEU A 329 10.38 1.80 -5.71
N GLY A 330 9.83 0.64 -5.32
CA GLY A 330 8.95 -0.17 -6.18
C GLY A 330 7.45 0.18 -6.16
N GLU A 331 6.96 0.91 -5.14
CA GLU A 331 5.55 1.34 -5.06
C GLU A 331 5.26 2.50 -6.03
N LYS A 332 6.27 3.31 -6.36
CA LYS A 332 6.09 4.49 -7.23
C LYS A 332 5.67 4.13 -8.67
N GLU A 333 6.17 3.03 -9.24
CA GLU A 333 5.86 2.63 -10.63
C GLU A 333 4.51 1.90 -10.77
N SER A 334 4.13 1.07 -9.78
CA SER A 334 2.83 0.41 -9.74
C SER A 334 1.69 1.38 -9.46
N LEU A 335 1.96 2.40 -8.63
CA LEU A 335 1.08 3.53 -8.46
C LEU A 335 0.89 4.31 -9.77
N GLY A 336 1.89 4.39 -10.66
CA GLY A 336 1.73 5.02 -11.97
C GLY A 336 0.61 4.39 -12.81
N TYR A 337 0.54 3.06 -12.89
CA TYR A 337 -0.54 2.34 -13.59
C TYR A 337 -1.89 2.50 -12.89
N LEU A 338 -1.90 2.42 -11.55
CA LEU A 338 -3.12 2.64 -10.77
C LEU A 338 -3.71 4.03 -11.03
N TYR A 339 -2.86 5.08 -11.05
CA TYR A 339 -3.31 6.44 -11.32
C TYR A 339 -3.77 6.59 -12.77
N ARG A 340 -3.11 5.94 -13.75
CA ARG A 340 -3.58 5.92 -15.14
C ARG A 340 -4.97 5.28 -15.28
N GLN A 341 -5.15 4.08 -14.72
CA GLN A 341 -6.45 3.40 -14.71
C GLN A 341 -7.51 4.24 -13.98
N LEU A 342 -7.13 4.93 -12.90
CA LEU A 342 -8.02 5.86 -12.20
C LEU A 342 -8.48 6.98 -13.13
N GLY A 343 -7.57 7.62 -13.86
CA GLY A 343 -7.90 8.65 -14.83
C GLY A 343 -8.81 8.14 -15.95
N GLU A 344 -8.46 7.00 -16.55
CA GLU A 344 -9.25 6.33 -17.60
C GLU A 344 -10.68 6.03 -17.15
N LYS A 345 -10.83 5.43 -15.96
CA LYS A 345 -12.15 5.08 -15.40
C LYS A 345 -12.94 6.32 -15.00
N ILE A 346 -12.29 7.34 -14.42
CA ILE A 346 -12.95 8.58 -14.07
C ILE A 346 -13.52 9.26 -15.33
N LEU A 347 -12.73 9.35 -16.40
CA LEU A 347 -13.19 10.00 -17.62
C LEU A 347 -14.28 9.21 -18.33
N ALA A 348 -14.13 7.89 -18.45
CA ALA A 348 -15.07 7.01 -19.14
C ALA A 348 -16.45 6.97 -18.45
N GLU A 349 -16.49 6.91 -17.12
CA GLU A 349 -17.73 6.68 -16.36
C GLU A 349 -18.40 7.97 -15.86
N PHE A 350 -17.64 9.04 -15.67
CA PHE A 350 -18.10 10.27 -15.01
C PHE A 350 -17.92 11.52 -15.87
N ALA A 351 -18.07 11.39 -17.19
CA ALA A 351 -18.12 12.53 -18.10
C ALA A 351 -19.13 13.60 -17.60
N GLY A 352 -18.70 14.86 -17.62
CA GLY A 352 -19.48 16.00 -17.14
C GLY A 352 -19.41 16.28 -15.63
N TRP A 353 -18.75 15.43 -14.84
CA TRP A 353 -18.59 15.63 -13.40
C TRP A 353 -17.35 16.46 -13.04
N GLN A 354 -17.17 16.74 -11.76
CA GLN A 354 -15.91 17.23 -11.21
C GLN A 354 -15.12 16.06 -10.61
N ALA A 355 -13.79 16.15 -10.57
CA ALA A 355 -12.97 15.21 -9.81
C ALA A 355 -11.93 15.91 -8.94
N ALA A 356 -11.58 15.27 -7.82
CA ALA A 356 -10.64 15.74 -6.83
C ALA A 356 -9.73 14.59 -6.39
N ILE A 357 -8.44 14.65 -6.74
CA ILE A 357 -7.46 13.61 -6.39
C ILE A 357 -6.42 14.20 -5.44
N PHE A 358 -6.27 13.57 -4.28
CA PHE A 358 -5.29 13.95 -3.26
C PHE A 358 -4.10 13.00 -3.27
N THR A 359 -2.88 13.52 -3.44
CA THR A 359 -1.65 12.71 -3.54
C THR A 359 -0.42 13.46 -3.01
N SER A 360 0.55 12.75 -2.45
CA SER A 360 1.87 13.32 -2.11
C SER A 360 2.84 13.40 -3.29
N ASP A 361 2.51 12.78 -4.42
CA ASP A 361 3.39 12.67 -5.58
C ASP A 361 2.72 13.27 -6.83
N LEU A 362 3.29 14.35 -7.34
CA LEU A 362 2.77 15.05 -8.51
C LEU A 362 2.94 14.24 -9.80
N ASP A 363 3.95 13.37 -9.88
CA ASP A 363 4.14 12.52 -11.05
C ASP A 363 3.05 11.44 -11.12
N LEU A 364 2.62 10.91 -9.96
CA LEU A 364 1.42 10.07 -9.88
C LEU A 364 0.17 10.85 -10.28
N GLY A 365 0.01 12.07 -9.77
CA GLY A 365 -1.08 12.95 -10.20
C GLY A 365 -1.12 13.17 -11.71
N ARG A 366 0.05 13.35 -12.36
CA ARG A 366 0.19 13.46 -13.82
C ARG A 366 -0.11 12.14 -14.54
N ALA A 367 0.21 11.00 -13.94
CA ALA A 367 -0.01 9.68 -14.52
C ALA A 367 -1.50 9.37 -14.74
N THR A 368 -2.42 10.11 -14.10
CA THR A 368 -3.85 10.05 -14.40
C THR A 368 -4.20 10.46 -15.83
N GLY A 369 -3.32 11.18 -16.53
CA GLY A 369 -3.61 11.73 -17.85
C GLY A 369 -4.56 12.93 -17.82
N LEU A 370 -5.35 13.13 -16.75
CA LEU A 370 -6.31 14.22 -16.65
C LEU A 370 -5.62 15.58 -16.50
N ARG A 371 -6.18 16.62 -17.12
CA ARG A 371 -5.71 17.99 -16.97
C ARG A 371 -6.39 18.65 -15.77
N SER A 372 -5.63 18.92 -14.70
CA SER A 372 -6.16 19.69 -13.56
C SER A 372 -6.26 21.18 -13.91
N HIS A 373 -7.37 21.80 -13.52
CA HIS A 373 -7.59 23.25 -13.67
C HIS A 373 -7.13 24.02 -12.43
N LYS A 374 -6.98 23.34 -11.29
CA LYS A 374 -6.53 23.94 -10.03
C LYS A 374 -5.76 22.94 -9.18
N ARG A 375 -4.81 23.47 -8.40
CA ARG A 375 -3.99 22.71 -7.45
C ARG A 375 -3.89 23.46 -6.13
N TYR A 376 -3.98 22.74 -5.02
CA TYR A 376 -3.72 23.26 -3.68
C TYR A 376 -2.62 22.45 -3.00
N ALA A 377 -1.66 23.14 -2.38
CA ALA A 377 -0.67 22.50 -1.50
C ALA A 377 -1.29 22.30 -0.11
N LEU A 378 -1.21 21.07 0.41
CA LEU A 378 -1.79 20.64 1.68
C LEU A 378 -0.80 19.74 2.43
N PHE A 379 -1.10 19.41 3.69
CA PHE A 379 -0.25 18.53 4.49
C PHE A 379 -1.08 17.44 5.18
N ASN A 380 -0.71 16.17 4.96
CA ASN A 380 -1.22 15.05 5.75
C ASN A 380 -0.22 14.70 6.86
N GLY A 381 -0.42 15.29 8.05
CA GLY A 381 0.59 15.22 9.11
C GLY A 381 1.86 15.96 8.69
N ALA A 382 3.00 15.26 8.65
CA ALA A 382 4.27 15.82 8.18
C ALA A 382 4.46 15.71 6.65
N ILE A 383 3.59 14.96 5.96
CA ILE A 383 3.73 14.67 4.53
C ILE A 383 3.16 15.85 3.73
N ALA A 384 4.01 16.52 2.95
CA ALA A 384 3.58 17.50 1.97
C ALA A 384 2.82 16.79 0.84
N ALA A 385 1.65 17.31 0.49
CA ALA A 385 0.77 16.73 -0.52
C ALA A 385 0.07 17.81 -1.36
N SER A 386 -0.58 17.37 -2.43
CA SER A 386 -1.35 18.24 -3.32
C SER A 386 -2.73 17.68 -3.56
N LEU A 387 -3.72 18.57 -3.56
CA LEU A 387 -5.05 18.31 -4.08
C LEU A 387 -5.13 18.83 -5.52
N LEU A 388 -5.47 17.97 -6.45
CA LEU A 388 -5.66 18.27 -7.87
C LEU A 388 -7.16 18.26 -8.18
N LEU A 389 -7.66 19.34 -8.78
CA LEU A 389 -9.06 19.46 -9.19
C LEU A 389 -9.19 19.40 -10.71
N PHE A 390 -10.16 18.65 -11.19
CA PHE A 390 -10.42 18.36 -12.60
C PHE A 390 -11.88 18.68 -12.92
N ASP A 391 -12.09 19.31 -14.08
CA ASP A 391 -13.40 19.44 -14.69
C ASP A 391 -13.48 18.40 -15.82
N LEU A 392 -14.46 17.48 -15.76
CA LEU A 392 -14.61 16.36 -16.69
C LEU A 392 -15.58 16.64 -17.85
N ARG A 393 -16.06 17.88 -18.00
CA ARG A 393 -16.89 18.27 -19.16
C ARG A 393 -16.08 18.28 -20.45
N ASP A 394 -14.92 18.91 -20.40
CA ASP A 394 -14.01 19.09 -21.54
C ASP A 394 -12.59 18.55 -21.23
N ASN A 395 -12.51 17.56 -20.34
CA ASN A 395 -11.23 16.88 -20.08
C ASN A 395 -11.01 15.80 -21.12
N GLU A 396 -9.77 15.69 -21.53
CA GLU A 396 -9.28 14.56 -22.30
C GLU A 396 -8.07 14.04 -21.54
N LEU A 397 -7.88 12.72 -21.52
CA LEU A 397 -6.61 12.17 -21.08
C LEU A 397 -5.53 12.74 -22.00
N ARG A 398 -4.45 13.26 -21.43
CA ARG A 398 -3.23 13.52 -22.19
C ARG A 398 -2.78 12.20 -22.80
N GLY A 399 -2.85 12.13 -24.13
CA GLY A 399 -2.70 10.90 -24.91
C GLY A 399 -4.02 10.31 -25.45
N SER A 400 -5.16 11.00 -25.33
CA SER A 400 -6.49 10.59 -25.85
C SER A 400 -7.13 11.56 -26.86
N VAL A 401 -6.35 12.47 -27.44
CA VAL A 401 -6.61 12.80 -28.85
C VAL A 401 -6.42 11.47 -29.59
N GLU A 402 -7.25 11.16 -30.59
CA GLU A 402 -6.84 10.28 -31.67
C GLU A 402 -5.35 10.54 -31.89
N ALA A 403 -4.50 9.53 -31.73
CA ALA A 403 -3.10 9.73 -32.00
C ALA A 403 -2.99 9.98 -33.51
N GLU A 404 -3.16 11.24 -33.93
CA GLU A 404 -2.18 11.88 -34.79
C GLU A 404 -0.84 11.59 -34.12
N THR A 405 -0.32 10.50 -34.62
CA THR A 405 0.96 9.90 -34.40
C THR A 405 2.05 10.95 -34.59
N VAL A 406 2.33 11.68 -33.51
CA VAL A 406 3.72 11.99 -33.17
C VAL A 406 4.13 10.89 -32.19
N LEU A 407 4.16 9.62 -32.61
CA LEU A 407 5.39 9.08 -33.20
C LEU A 407 6.49 10.14 -33.22
N GLU A 408 7.30 10.19 -32.14
CA GLU A 408 8.71 10.06 -32.48
C GLU A 408 8.76 8.84 -33.42
N PRO A 409 9.20 9.02 -34.68
CA PRO A 409 9.12 7.95 -35.64
C PRO A 409 9.85 6.76 -35.02
N VAL A 410 9.08 5.73 -34.64
CA VAL A 410 9.60 4.38 -34.76
C VAL A 410 9.98 4.33 -36.22
N PRO A 411 11.27 4.23 -36.55
CA PRO A 411 11.69 4.34 -37.93
C PRO A 411 10.86 3.34 -38.73
N THR A 412 10.16 3.85 -39.73
CA THR A 412 9.28 3.08 -40.64
C THR A 412 10.05 1.98 -41.35
N SER A 413 11.38 1.99 -41.26
CA SER A 413 12.24 0.83 -41.42
C SER A 413 12.87 0.44 -40.09
N LEU A 414 12.54 -0.76 -39.58
CA LEU A 414 13.44 -1.46 -38.64
C LEU A 414 14.88 -1.36 -39.17
N SER A 415 15.85 -1.09 -38.29
CA SER A 415 17.25 -1.23 -38.68
C SER A 415 17.49 -2.63 -39.26
N GLU A 416 18.54 -2.79 -40.06
CA GLU A 416 18.86 -4.10 -40.62
C GLU A 416 18.98 -5.18 -39.52
N GLY A 417 19.62 -4.81 -38.40
CA GLY A 417 19.72 -5.62 -37.19
C GLY A 417 18.36 -5.97 -36.58
N ALA A 418 17.52 -4.97 -36.31
CA ALA A 418 16.17 -5.17 -35.74
C ALA A 418 15.29 -6.04 -36.65
N ARG A 419 15.42 -5.90 -37.98
CA ARG A 419 14.72 -6.73 -38.98
C ARG A 419 15.21 -8.17 -38.95
N MET A 420 16.51 -8.41 -38.84
CA MET A 420 17.06 -9.77 -38.68
C MET A 420 16.54 -10.44 -37.40
N PHE A 421 16.54 -9.71 -36.28
CA PHE A 421 16.01 -10.19 -35.01
C PHE A 421 14.51 -10.52 -35.10
N ALA A 422 13.71 -9.62 -35.69
CA ALA A 422 12.27 -9.86 -35.93
C ALA A 422 12.01 -11.11 -36.78
N ASN A 423 12.78 -11.30 -37.85
CA ASN A 423 12.67 -12.48 -38.71
C ASN A 423 13.04 -13.76 -37.96
N ARG A 424 14.05 -13.71 -37.08
CA ARG A 424 14.43 -14.84 -36.24
C ARG A 424 13.30 -15.23 -35.29
N LEU A 425 12.67 -14.25 -34.62
CA LEU A 425 11.51 -14.49 -33.76
C LEU A 425 10.34 -15.14 -34.51
N ARG A 426 9.99 -14.62 -35.70
CA ARG A 426 8.93 -15.19 -36.55
C ARG A 426 9.23 -16.64 -36.95
N LYS A 427 10.49 -16.94 -37.30
CA LYS A 427 10.94 -18.31 -37.63
C LYS A 427 10.80 -19.25 -36.43
N ASN A 428 11.22 -18.81 -35.24
CA ASN A 428 11.09 -19.59 -34.02
C ASN A 428 9.62 -19.84 -33.66
N ARG A 429 8.76 -18.82 -33.75
CA ARG A 429 7.32 -18.92 -33.50
C ARG A 429 6.67 -19.93 -34.44
N LYS A 430 6.98 -19.86 -35.75
CA LYS A 430 6.50 -20.82 -36.75
C LYS A 430 6.95 -22.24 -36.43
N ARG A 431 8.23 -22.43 -36.06
CA ARG A 431 8.79 -23.74 -35.69
C ARG A 431 8.10 -24.35 -34.46
N LEU A 432 7.88 -23.56 -33.41
CA LEU A 432 7.29 -24.03 -32.15
C LEU A 432 5.76 -24.16 -32.20
N SER A 433 5.09 -23.47 -33.12
CA SER A 433 3.61 -23.37 -33.17
C SER A 433 2.87 -24.70 -33.13
N LYS A 434 3.35 -25.73 -33.85
CA LYS A 434 2.72 -27.06 -33.87
C LYS A 434 2.81 -27.75 -32.51
N TRP A 435 3.95 -27.63 -31.83
CA TRP A 435 4.16 -28.19 -30.50
C TRP A 435 3.33 -27.44 -29.45
N VAL A 436 3.40 -26.09 -29.45
CA VAL A 436 2.60 -25.22 -28.57
C VAL A 436 1.11 -25.57 -28.65
N LYS A 437 0.58 -25.72 -29.87
CA LYS A 437 -0.83 -26.06 -30.08
C LYS A 437 -1.18 -27.48 -29.64
N ARG A 438 -0.32 -28.46 -29.93
CA ARG A 438 -0.58 -29.88 -29.63
C ARG A 438 -0.52 -30.17 -28.14
N GLU A 439 0.49 -29.63 -27.45
CA GLU A 439 0.70 -29.84 -26.01
C GLU A 439 0.02 -28.77 -25.16
N GLN A 440 -0.71 -27.83 -25.78
CA GLN A 440 -1.42 -26.71 -25.12
C GLN A 440 -0.52 -25.87 -24.21
N VAL A 441 0.69 -25.54 -24.68
CA VAL A 441 1.67 -24.80 -23.88
C VAL A 441 1.36 -23.31 -23.89
N GLU A 442 1.03 -22.75 -22.72
CA GLU A 442 0.73 -21.32 -22.60
C GLU A 442 1.97 -20.46 -22.32
N CYS A 443 2.97 -21.03 -21.63
CA CYS A 443 4.21 -20.33 -21.29
C CYS A 443 5.41 -21.05 -21.89
N TYR A 444 6.26 -20.40 -22.68
CA TYR A 444 7.41 -21.04 -23.34
C TYR A 444 8.51 -20.06 -23.77
N ARG A 445 9.73 -20.57 -23.95
CA ARG A 445 10.88 -19.80 -24.46
C ARG A 445 10.78 -19.65 -25.98
N LEU A 446 10.61 -18.43 -26.47
CA LEU A 446 10.54 -18.16 -27.92
C LEU A 446 11.92 -17.91 -28.54
N TYR A 447 12.83 -17.29 -27.80
CA TYR A 447 14.18 -16.95 -28.25
C TYR A 447 15.15 -17.06 -27.07
N ASP A 448 16.32 -17.66 -27.28
CA ASP A 448 17.33 -17.83 -26.24
C ASP A 448 18.72 -17.56 -26.82
N ALA A 449 19.06 -16.27 -26.91
CA ALA A 449 20.32 -15.79 -27.49
C ALA A 449 20.67 -16.49 -28.83
N ASP A 450 19.67 -16.65 -29.71
CA ASP A 450 19.86 -17.38 -30.97
C ASP A 450 20.91 -16.75 -31.88
N MET A 451 21.08 -15.43 -31.77
CA MET A 451 22.03 -14.60 -32.49
C MET A 451 23.07 -14.05 -31.49
N PRO A 452 24.38 -14.21 -31.73
CA PRO A 452 25.44 -13.77 -30.82
C PRO A 452 25.38 -12.26 -30.50
N GLU A 453 24.86 -11.45 -31.41
CA GLU A 453 24.74 -10.01 -31.21
C GLU A 453 23.65 -9.66 -30.19
N TYR A 454 22.56 -10.44 -30.15
CA TYR A 454 21.37 -10.20 -29.33
C TYR A 454 21.31 -11.21 -28.18
N ALA A 455 22.06 -10.91 -27.12
CA ALA A 455 22.14 -11.69 -25.90
C ALA A 455 20.93 -11.44 -24.99
N VAL A 456 19.73 -11.75 -25.49
CA VAL A 456 18.47 -11.70 -24.72
C VAL A 456 17.79 -13.05 -24.73
N ALA A 457 16.88 -13.25 -23.80
CA ALA A 457 15.98 -14.37 -23.77
C ALA A 457 14.54 -13.83 -23.78
N VAL A 458 13.70 -14.35 -24.68
CA VAL A 458 12.31 -13.90 -24.86
C VAL A 458 11.39 -15.06 -24.51
N ASP A 459 10.62 -14.90 -23.45
CA ASP A 459 9.61 -15.83 -22.96
C ASP A 459 8.21 -15.32 -23.27
N ILE A 460 7.31 -16.23 -23.57
CA ILE A 460 5.88 -15.99 -23.70
C ILE A 460 5.21 -16.49 -22.42
N TYR A 461 4.31 -15.68 -21.85
CA TYR A 461 3.45 -16.01 -20.72
C TYR A 461 2.02 -15.61 -21.07
N ALA A 462 1.24 -16.54 -21.63
CA ALA A 462 -0.09 -16.25 -22.18
C ALA A 462 -0.04 -15.10 -23.20
N ALA A 463 -0.73 -13.99 -22.94
CA ALA A 463 -0.73 -12.79 -23.79
C ALA A 463 0.47 -11.86 -23.57
N GLN A 464 1.29 -12.10 -22.55
CA GLN A 464 2.41 -11.25 -22.17
C GLN A 464 3.74 -11.82 -22.68
N VAL A 465 4.69 -10.92 -22.93
CA VAL A 465 6.05 -11.26 -23.36
C VAL A 465 7.03 -10.79 -22.30
N HIS A 466 7.96 -11.64 -21.89
CA HIS A 466 8.99 -11.29 -20.92
C HIS A 466 10.37 -11.41 -21.57
N VAL A 467 11.17 -10.36 -21.49
CA VAL A 467 12.49 -10.25 -22.10
C VAL A 467 13.53 -10.10 -21.01
N ALA A 468 14.43 -11.07 -20.87
CA ALA A 468 15.55 -11.00 -19.95
C ALA A 468 16.85 -10.77 -20.72
N GLU A 469 17.58 -9.71 -20.39
CA GLU A 469 18.90 -9.45 -20.96
C GLU A 469 19.98 -10.28 -20.25
N TYR A 470 20.85 -10.93 -21.03
CA TYR A 470 22.09 -11.52 -20.52
C TYR A 470 23.18 -10.45 -20.43
N GLN A 471 24.04 -10.56 -19.42
CA GLN A 471 25.20 -9.68 -19.33
C GLN A 471 26.06 -9.82 -20.59
N ALA A 472 26.34 -8.69 -21.25
CA ALA A 472 27.24 -8.67 -22.39
C ALA A 472 28.60 -9.28 -21.99
N PRO A 473 29.21 -10.15 -22.84
CA PRO A 473 30.52 -10.71 -22.58
C PRO A 473 31.57 -9.64 -22.25
N ARG A 474 32.61 -10.01 -21.48
CA ARG A 474 33.75 -9.11 -21.22
C ARG A 474 34.37 -8.69 -22.55
N GLY A 475 34.39 -7.39 -22.85
CA GLY A 475 34.94 -6.82 -24.09
C GLY A 475 33.92 -6.20 -25.06
N VAL A 476 32.61 -6.26 -24.78
CA VAL A 476 31.58 -5.60 -25.60
C VAL A 476 31.42 -4.12 -25.18
N ASN A 477 31.45 -3.21 -26.16
CA ASN A 477 31.21 -1.77 -25.93
C ASN A 477 29.80 -1.53 -25.34
N PRO A 478 29.67 -0.88 -24.17
CA PRO A 478 28.38 -0.57 -23.54
C PRO A 478 27.38 0.17 -24.45
N GLU A 479 27.85 1.07 -25.31
CA GLU A 479 27.01 1.80 -26.26
C GLU A 479 26.49 0.90 -27.40
N ALA A 480 27.23 -0.15 -27.76
CA ALA A 480 26.76 -1.15 -28.71
C ALA A 480 25.71 -2.09 -28.07
N ALA A 481 25.86 -2.43 -26.78
CA ALA A 481 24.86 -3.21 -26.06
C ALA A 481 23.53 -2.45 -25.91
N SER A 482 23.59 -1.14 -25.57
CA SER A 482 22.39 -0.28 -25.50
C SER A 482 21.66 -0.21 -26.84
N ARG A 483 22.39 0.07 -27.93
CA ARG A 483 21.80 0.11 -29.28
C ARG A 483 21.10 -1.20 -29.67
N ARG A 484 21.70 -2.35 -29.34
CA ARG A 484 21.10 -3.67 -29.65
C ARG A 484 19.86 -3.96 -28.83
N LEU A 485 19.77 -3.48 -27.58
CA LEU A 485 18.54 -3.53 -26.80
C LEU A 485 17.44 -2.66 -27.40
N ASP A 486 17.77 -1.49 -27.92
CA ASP A 486 16.80 -0.62 -28.61
C ASP A 486 16.27 -1.28 -29.89
N GLU A 487 17.13 -1.98 -30.63
CA GLU A 487 16.71 -2.81 -31.76
C GLU A 487 15.77 -3.95 -31.35
N VAL A 488 16.02 -4.61 -30.21
CA VAL A 488 15.12 -5.63 -29.64
C VAL A 488 13.77 -5.01 -29.26
N ARG A 489 13.77 -3.82 -28.65
CA ARG A 489 12.54 -3.07 -28.29
C ARG A 489 11.72 -2.68 -29.51
N ALA A 490 12.37 -2.23 -30.58
CA ALA A 490 11.70 -1.87 -31.83
C ALA A 490 11.14 -3.11 -32.58
N ALA A 491 11.88 -4.23 -32.55
CA ALA A 491 11.54 -5.43 -33.31
C ALA A 491 10.40 -6.25 -32.69
N LEU A 492 10.33 -6.37 -31.36
CA LEU A 492 9.42 -7.30 -30.69
C LEU A 492 7.92 -7.05 -30.96
N PRO A 493 7.39 -5.82 -30.82
CA PRO A 493 5.97 -5.55 -31.09
C PRO A 493 5.59 -5.95 -32.53
N GLN A 494 6.44 -5.60 -33.50
CA GLN A 494 6.22 -5.90 -34.92
C GLN A 494 6.39 -7.39 -35.26
N ALA A 495 7.30 -8.09 -34.58
CA ALA A 495 7.57 -9.50 -34.82
C ALA A 495 6.45 -10.40 -34.26
N LEU A 496 5.90 -10.02 -33.11
CA LEU A 496 4.92 -10.81 -32.37
C LEU A 496 3.47 -10.35 -32.61
N ALA A 497 3.27 -9.17 -33.20
CA ALA A 497 1.98 -8.52 -33.35
C ALA A 497 1.27 -8.36 -31.99
N VAL A 498 2.04 -7.90 -30.99
CA VAL A 498 1.53 -7.57 -29.65
C VAL A 498 1.78 -6.09 -29.36
N PRO A 499 0.90 -5.44 -28.58
CA PRO A 499 1.15 -4.11 -28.05
C PRO A 499 2.49 -4.03 -27.28
N ALA A 500 3.19 -2.89 -27.37
CA ALA A 500 4.49 -2.73 -26.71
C ALA A 500 4.40 -2.78 -25.18
N ASP A 501 3.27 -2.38 -24.61
CA ASP A 501 2.95 -2.44 -23.18
C ASP A 501 2.70 -3.87 -22.66
N SER A 502 2.49 -4.84 -23.56
CA SER A 502 2.40 -6.27 -23.25
C SER A 502 3.78 -6.96 -23.21
N ILE A 503 4.86 -6.18 -23.33
CA ILE A 503 6.24 -6.67 -23.28
C ILE A 503 6.95 -6.09 -22.06
N VAL A 504 7.47 -7.00 -21.23
CA VAL A 504 8.20 -6.70 -20.00
C VAL A 504 9.69 -6.91 -20.24
N TYR A 505 10.51 -5.90 -19.93
CA TYR A 505 11.97 -5.98 -20.08
C TYR A 505 12.65 -6.00 -18.71
N LYS A 506 13.51 -7.01 -18.46
CA LYS A 506 14.37 -7.11 -17.28
C LYS A 506 15.85 -7.11 -17.66
N GLN A 507 16.60 -6.17 -17.09
CA GLN A 507 18.06 -6.13 -17.20
C GLN A 507 18.70 -6.84 -16.01
N ARG A 508 19.49 -7.90 -16.26
CA ARG A 508 20.23 -8.59 -15.19
C ARG A 508 21.49 -7.79 -14.81
N ARG A 509 21.40 -6.87 -13.83
CA ARG A 509 22.59 -6.33 -13.15
C ARG A 509 23.08 -7.33 -12.11
N ARG A 510 24.35 -7.77 -12.19
CA ARG A 510 24.98 -8.56 -11.12
C ARG A 510 25.03 -7.72 -9.83
N GLN A 511 24.16 -8.02 -8.88
CA GLN A 511 24.36 -7.59 -7.49
C GLN A 511 25.29 -8.60 -6.81
N ARG A 512 26.41 -8.15 -6.25
CA ARG A 512 27.24 -8.95 -5.35
C ARG A 512 26.68 -8.80 -3.92
N GLY A 513 26.45 -9.93 -3.24
CA GLY A 513 25.96 -9.95 -1.86
C GLY A 513 24.45 -10.16 -1.72
N VAL A 514 23.93 -9.81 -0.54
CA VAL A 514 22.59 -10.14 0.02
C VAL A 514 21.38 -9.76 -0.86
N GLY A 515 21.57 -9.00 -1.93
CA GLY A 515 20.52 -8.57 -2.87
C GLY A 515 20.06 -9.61 -3.90
N GLN A 516 20.58 -10.85 -3.86
CA GLN A 516 20.23 -11.90 -4.84
C GLN A 516 18.75 -12.36 -4.75
N TYR A 517 18.05 -12.01 -3.66
CA TYR A 517 16.63 -12.31 -3.42
C TYR A 517 15.77 -11.05 -3.18
N GLU A 518 16.30 -9.85 -3.43
CA GLU A 518 15.54 -8.61 -3.29
C GLU A 518 14.71 -8.28 -4.53
N LYS A 519 13.50 -7.74 -4.28
CA LYS A 519 12.55 -7.35 -5.33
C LYS A 519 13.17 -6.28 -6.24
N GLN A 520 13.20 -6.56 -7.54
CA GLN A 520 13.70 -5.64 -8.58
C GLN A 520 12.62 -4.64 -9.05
N ALA A 521 11.32 -4.95 -8.83
CA ALA A 521 10.18 -4.03 -8.98
C ALA A 521 9.06 -4.39 -7.97
N ALA A 522 8.00 -3.57 -7.81
CA ALA A 522 6.88 -3.88 -6.90
C ALA A 522 5.49 -3.55 -7.49
N ARG A 523 5.22 -4.13 -8.66
CA ARG A 523 3.91 -4.18 -9.35
C ARG A 523 2.88 -5.06 -8.62
N THR A 524 3.30 -6.06 -7.86
CA THR A 524 2.47 -7.08 -7.16
C THR A 524 1.40 -7.78 -8.01
N GLU A 525 1.35 -7.50 -9.32
CA GLU A 525 0.51 -8.18 -10.29
C GLU A 525 0.99 -9.63 -10.44
N LEU A 526 0.15 -10.56 -9.98
CA LEU A 526 0.31 -11.98 -10.23
C LEU A 526 -0.56 -12.35 -11.44
N LEU A 527 0.09 -12.68 -12.55
CA LEU A 527 -0.58 -13.22 -13.73
C LEU A 527 -0.83 -14.71 -13.50
N SER A 528 -2.08 -15.15 -13.58
CA SER A 528 -2.39 -16.58 -13.59
C SER A 528 -2.15 -17.14 -14.99
N VAL A 529 -1.33 -18.19 -15.08
CA VAL A 529 -1.04 -18.94 -16.30
C VAL A 529 -1.34 -20.41 -16.09
N ASN A 530 -1.58 -21.15 -17.16
CA ASN A 530 -1.86 -22.58 -17.14
C ASN A 530 -0.62 -23.38 -17.56
N GLU A 531 -0.35 -24.45 -16.82
CA GLU A 531 0.60 -25.49 -17.21
C GLU A 531 -0.05 -26.85 -16.97
N GLY A 532 -0.43 -27.55 -18.05
CA GLY A 532 -1.25 -28.76 -17.95
C GLY A 532 -2.56 -28.47 -17.21
N ARG A 533 -2.78 -29.15 -16.07
CA ARG A 533 -3.96 -28.94 -15.21
C ARG A 533 -3.79 -27.81 -14.19
N ALA A 534 -2.56 -27.34 -13.97
CA ALA A 534 -2.23 -26.38 -12.92
C ALA A 534 -2.42 -24.94 -13.37
N LYS A 535 -3.05 -24.12 -12.53
CA LYS A 535 -3.10 -22.66 -12.62
C LYS A 535 -2.03 -22.05 -11.73
N LEU A 536 -0.94 -21.57 -12.30
CA LEU A 536 0.22 -21.05 -11.59
C LEU A 536 0.28 -19.53 -11.68
N LEU A 537 0.61 -18.88 -10.57
CA LEU A 537 0.77 -17.43 -10.49
C LEU A 537 2.22 -17.06 -10.81
N VAL A 538 2.42 -16.23 -11.82
CA VAL A 538 3.72 -15.67 -12.21
C VAL A 538 3.75 -14.17 -11.99
N ASN A 539 4.94 -13.63 -11.72
CA ASN A 539 5.18 -12.21 -11.60
C ASN A 539 6.28 -11.79 -12.57
N LEU A 540 5.91 -11.12 -13.65
CA LEU A 540 6.84 -10.75 -14.71
C LEU A 540 7.73 -9.55 -14.35
N HIS A 541 7.50 -8.88 -13.22
CA HIS A 541 8.10 -7.57 -12.91
C HIS A 541 8.99 -7.60 -11.66
N ASP A 542 8.52 -8.18 -10.57
CA ASP A 542 8.96 -7.81 -9.22
C ASP A 542 10.18 -8.57 -8.74
N TYR A 543 10.35 -9.80 -9.19
CA TYR A 543 11.39 -10.70 -8.73
C TYR A 543 12.43 -10.91 -9.81
N LEU A 544 13.64 -11.34 -9.44
CA LEU A 544 14.69 -11.69 -10.40
C LEU A 544 14.16 -12.70 -11.45
N ASP A 545 13.39 -13.69 -10.98
CA ASP A 545 12.73 -14.70 -11.79
C ASP A 545 11.20 -14.46 -11.82
N THR A 546 10.49 -15.16 -12.69
CA THR A 546 9.06 -14.93 -12.92
C THR A 546 8.13 -15.71 -11.98
N GLY A 547 8.65 -16.56 -11.10
CA GLY A 547 7.82 -17.47 -10.30
C GLY A 547 7.58 -18.83 -10.96
N LEU A 548 8.02 -19.05 -12.20
CA LEU A 548 7.90 -20.31 -12.93
C LEU A 548 9.09 -20.56 -13.86
N PHE A 549 9.92 -21.55 -13.52
CA PHE A 549 11.02 -22.02 -14.37
C PHE A 549 10.48 -22.88 -15.51
N LEU A 550 10.56 -22.37 -16.75
CA LEU A 550 9.93 -22.99 -17.92
C LEU A 550 10.64 -24.28 -18.37
N ASP A 551 11.93 -24.42 -18.04
CA ASP A 551 12.77 -25.56 -18.40
C ASP A 551 12.38 -26.87 -17.70
N HIS A 552 11.81 -26.81 -16.49
CA HIS A 552 11.35 -27.99 -15.75
C HIS A 552 9.92 -28.43 -16.06
N ARG A 553 9.25 -27.82 -17.04
CA ARG A 553 7.85 -28.14 -17.39
C ARG A 553 7.62 -29.65 -17.59
N PRO A 554 8.43 -30.38 -18.39
CA PRO A 554 8.21 -31.83 -18.58
C PRO A 554 8.28 -32.63 -17.28
N LEU A 555 9.20 -32.26 -16.38
CA LEU A 555 9.36 -32.94 -15.10
C LEU A 555 8.17 -32.67 -14.17
N ARG A 556 7.67 -31.43 -14.11
CA ARG A 556 6.46 -31.11 -13.32
C ARG A 556 5.22 -31.84 -13.83
N LEU A 557 5.04 -31.92 -15.15
CA LEU A 557 3.95 -32.70 -15.75
C LEU A 557 4.10 -34.20 -15.45
N ARG A 558 5.33 -34.72 -15.43
CA ARG A 558 5.62 -36.10 -15.04
C ARG A 558 5.29 -36.37 -13.57
N ILE A 559 5.73 -35.49 -12.66
CA ILE A 559 5.38 -35.55 -11.23
C ILE A 559 3.86 -35.61 -11.06
N GLY A 560 3.11 -34.75 -11.74
CA GLY A 560 1.65 -34.77 -11.69
C GLY A 560 0.99 -36.06 -12.19
N ARG A 561 1.62 -36.79 -13.13
CA ARG A 561 1.12 -38.11 -13.57
C ARG A 561 1.47 -39.24 -12.59
N GLU A 562 2.60 -39.11 -11.91
CA GLU A 562 3.15 -40.19 -11.08
C GLU A 562 2.82 -40.06 -9.59
N ALA A 563 2.17 -38.96 -9.18
CA ALA A 563 1.86 -38.64 -7.79
C ALA A 563 0.56 -39.28 -7.26
N ASP A 564 -0.26 -39.90 -8.10
CA ASP A 564 -1.54 -40.48 -7.67
C ASP A 564 -1.37 -41.46 -6.49
N GLY A 565 -2.10 -41.20 -5.40
CA GLY A 565 -2.05 -41.98 -4.17
C GLY A 565 -0.75 -41.90 -3.35
N LYS A 566 0.21 -41.04 -3.73
CA LYS A 566 1.54 -40.95 -3.11
C LYS A 566 1.69 -39.80 -2.12
N ASP A 567 2.57 -39.95 -1.13
CA ASP A 567 3.08 -38.81 -0.35
C ASP A 567 4.25 -38.17 -1.09
N PHE A 568 4.08 -36.91 -1.50
CA PHE A 568 5.05 -36.14 -2.26
C PHE A 568 5.84 -35.18 -1.36
N LEU A 569 7.16 -35.15 -1.49
CA LEU A 569 8.03 -34.16 -0.85
C LEU A 569 8.68 -33.26 -1.90
N ASN A 570 8.62 -31.94 -1.68
CA ASN A 570 9.28 -30.94 -2.51
C ASN A 570 10.26 -30.13 -1.65
N LEU A 571 11.55 -30.31 -1.87
CA LEU A 571 12.63 -29.62 -1.16
C LEU A 571 13.16 -28.47 -2.01
N PHE A 572 13.46 -27.34 -1.38
CA PHE A 572 13.77 -26.07 -2.06
C PHE A 572 12.61 -25.64 -2.98
N CYS A 573 11.39 -25.74 -2.44
CA CYS A 573 10.19 -25.78 -3.27
C CYS A 573 9.86 -24.49 -4.02
N TYR A 574 10.49 -23.35 -3.69
CA TYR A 574 10.24 -22.06 -4.34
C TYR A 574 8.73 -21.73 -4.31
N THR A 575 8.13 -21.32 -5.43
CA THR A 575 6.69 -21.05 -5.55
C THR A 575 5.84 -22.32 -5.55
N GLY A 576 6.46 -23.49 -5.41
CA GLY A 576 5.86 -24.82 -5.27
C GLY A 576 5.02 -25.29 -6.46
N SER A 577 5.41 -24.89 -7.67
CA SER A 577 4.77 -25.35 -8.91
C SER A 577 4.71 -26.88 -9.00
N ALA A 578 5.80 -27.59 -8.70
CA ALA A 578 5.81 -29.07 -8.67
C ALA A 578 4.82 -29.66 -7.65
N SER A 579 4.66 -29.02 -6.48
CA SER A 579 3.69 -29.45 -5.45
C SER A 579 2.25 -29.31 -5.91
N VAL A 580 1.92 -28.23 -6.63
CA VAL A 580 0.60 -28.05 -7.24
C VAL A 580 0.31 -29.16 -8.26
N HIS A 581 1.29 -29.49 -9.11
CA HIS A 581 1.16 -30.59 -10.06
C HIS A 581 0.95 -31.94 -9.37
N ALA A 582 1.72 -32.24 -8.31
CA ALA A 582 1.56 -33.47 -7.54
C ALA A 582 0.16 -33.56 -6.90
N ALA A 583 -0.30 -32.48 -6.26
CA ALA A 583 -1.60 -32.42 -5.62
C ALA A 583 -2.77 -32.60 -6.62
N LEU A 584 -2.74 -31.89 -7.75
CA LEU A 584 -3.72 -32.08 -8.83
C LEU A 584 -3.62 -33.44 -9.53
N GLY A 585 -2.46 -34.10 -9.37
CA GLY A 585 -2.19 -35.46 -9.81
C GLY A 585 -2.77 -36.56 -8.94
N GLY A 586 -3.37 -36.22 -7.80
CA GLY A 586 -3.95 -37.18 -6.86
C GLY A 586 -3.04 -37.57 -5.70
N ALA A 587 -1.99 -36.79 -5.41
CA ALA A 587 -1.15 -37.03 -4.22
C ALA A 587 -2.00 -37.18 -2.95
N ARG A 588 -1.70 -38.21 -2.15
CA ARG A 588 -2.31 -38.42 -0.83
C ARG A 588 -1.99 -37.26 0.09
N SER A 589 -0.74 -36.80 0.06
CA SER A 589 -0.28 -35.59 0.72
C SER A 589 0.88 -34.96 -0.04
N THR A 590 1.06 -33.66 0.12
CA THR A 590 2.27 -32.96 -0.30
C THR A 590 2.93 -32.29 0.89
N THR A 591 4.26 -32.37 1.00
CA THR A 591 5.07 -31.58 1.96
C THR A 591 6.02 -30.72 1.16
N SER A 592 5.97 -29.40 1.34
CA SER A 592 6.78 -28.44 0.58
C SER A 592 7.63 -27.61 1.54
N VAL A 593 8.95 -27.68 1.39
CA VAL A 593 9.91 -27.06 2.31
C VAL A 593 10.71 -25.97 1.59
N ASP A 594 10.73 -24.76 2.16
CA ASP A 594 11.57 -23.65 1.69
C ASP A 594 11.88 -22.69 2.83
N MET A 595 13.05 -22.07 2.81
CA MET A 595 13.49 -21.15 3.86
C MET A 595 12.83 -19.76 3.73
N SER A 596 12.35 -19.41 2.54
CA SER A 596 11.77 -18.11 2.20
C SER A 596 10.28 -18.03 2.54
N ASN A 597 9.94 -17.14 3.48
CA ASN A 597 8.55 -16.84 3.80
C ASN A 597 7.78 -16.29 2.58
N THR A 598 8.46 -15.60 1.67
CA THR A 598 7.87 -15.07 0.44
C THR A 598 7.41 -16.20 -0.48
N TYR A 599 8.23 -17.23 -0.64
CA TYR A 599 7.95 -18.36 -1.53
C TYR A 599 6.91 -19.30 -0.93
N ILE A 600 6.97 -19.57 0.38
CA ILE A 600 5.92 -20.30 1.10
C ILE A 600 4.56 -19.60 0.96
N ASN A 601 4.51 -18.27 1.10
CA ASN A 601 3.26 -17.52 0.88
C ASN A 601 2.80 -17.53 -0.59
N TRP A 602 3.72 -17.59 -1.55
CA TRP A 602 3.38 -17.71 -2.96
C TRP A 602 2.81 -19.10 -3.27
N LEU A 603 3.42 -20.16 -2.75
CA LEU A 603 2.88 -21.51 -2.83
C LEU A 603 1.47 -21.59 -2.26
N ARG A 604 1.20 -20.99 -1.09
CA ARG A 604 -0.16 -20.92 -0.54
C ARG A 604 -1.16 -20.32 -1.53
N LYS A 605 -0.78 -19.24 -2.22
CA LYS A 605 -1.62 -18.63 -3.26
C LYS A 605 -1.80 -19.55 -4.47
N ASN A 606 -0.74 -20.25 -4.89
CA ASN A 606 -0.80 -21.22 -5.98
C ASN A 606 -1.74 -22.39 -5.64
N LEU A 607 -1.70 -22.93 -4.41
CA LEU A 607 -2.64 -23.96 -3.97
C LEU A 607 -4.09 -23.45 -3.99
N ALA A 608 -4.33 -22.28 -3.39
CA ALA A 608 -5.65 -21.66 -3.37
C ALA A 608 -6.19 -21.38 -4.80
N ASN A 609 -5.33 -20.97 -5.73
CA ASN A 609 -5.70 -20.73 -7.13
C ASN A 609 -6.17 -22.00 -7.88
N ASN A 610 -5.87 -23.18 -7.30
CA ASN A 610 -6.28 -24.49 -7.81
C ASN A 610 -7.35 -25.16 -6.95
N GLY A 611 -7.92 -24.44 -5.96
CA GLY A 611 -8.92 -25.00 -5.03
C GLY A 611 -8.34 -26.03 -4.06
N LEU A 612 -7.02 -26.00 -3.82
CA LEU A 612 -6.32 -26.88 -2.89
C LEU A 612 -6.12 -26.18 -1.56
N ASP A 613 -6.32 -26.89 -0.46
CA ASP A 613 -6.15 -26.39 0.92
C ASP A 613 -4.89 -26.95 1.60
N GLU A 614 -4.58 -26.44 2.79
CA GLU A 614 -3.41 -26.83 3.58
C GLU A 614 -3.64 -28.09 4.45
N THR A 615 -4.79 -28.78 4.34
CA THR A 615 -5.07 -29.99 5.13
C THR A 615 -4.28 -31.19 4.64
N ARG A 616 -4.10 -31.30 3.32
CA ARG A 616 -3.29 -32.34 2.65
C ARG A 616 -2.05 -31.80 1.96
N ASN A 617 -1.88 -30.47 1.94
CA ASN A 617 -0.72 -29.81 1.37
C ASN A 617 0.00 -29.04 2.48
N ILE A 618 1.05 -29.64 3.02
CA ILE A 618 1.80 -29.16 4.17
C ILE A 618 2.90 -28.21 3.69
N LEU A 619 2.92 -26.99 4.25
CA LEU A 619 3.92 -25.97 3.94
C LEU A 619 4.85 -25.80 5.13
N VAL A 620 6.15 -26.00 4.92
CA VAL A 620 7.15 -25.92 5.98
C VAL A 620 8.16 -24.82 5.65
N LYS A 621 8.26 -23.83 6.54
CA LYS A 621 9.32 -22.83 6.48
C LYS A 621 10.54 -23.32 7.27
N ALA A 622 11.52 -23.90 6.59
CA ALA A 622 12.74 -24.39 7.21
C ALA A 622 13.93 -24.40 6.24
N ASP A 623 15.13 -24.44 6.80
CA ASP A 623 16.31 -24.87 6.06
C ASP A 623 16.15 -26.35 5.68
N CYS A 624 16.30 -26.69 4.41
CA CYS A 624 16.02 -28.05 3.92
C CYS A 624 17.00 -29.10 4.46
N LEU A 625 18.27 -28.74 4.67
CA LEU A 625 19.28 -29.67 5.22
C LEU A 625 18.96 -29.98 6.69
N ARG A 626 18.76 -28.94 7.51
CA ARG A 626 18.37 -29.11 8.93
C ARG A 626 17.02 -29.79 9.09
N TRP A 627 16.08 -29.52 8.18
CA TRP A 627 14.78 -30.16 8.20
C TRP A 627 14.88 -31.66 7.91
N LEU A 628 15.73 -32.06 6.96
CA LEU A 628 15.96 -33.48 6.63
C LEU A 628 16.57 -34.26 7.80
N GLU A 629 17.45 -33.66 8.60
CA GLU A 629 18.03 -34.29 9.80
C GLU A 629 16.97 -34.71 10.82
N GLN A 630 15.86 -33.96 10.90
CA GLN A 630 14.79 -34.16 11.87
C GLN A 630 13.54 -34.81 11.27
N ALA A 631 13.53 -35.06 9.96
CA ALA A 631 12.36 -35.53 9.25
C ALA A 631 12.05 -36.98 9.61
N GLN A 632 10.91 -37.19 10.29
CA GLN A 632 10.39 -38.53 10.63
C GLN A 632 9.44 -39.11 9.57
N GLY A 633 9.08 -38.31 8.56
CA GLY A 633 8.18 -38.71 7.48
C GLY A 633 8.83 -39.70 6.49
N ARG A 634 7.99 -40.51 5.84
CA ARG A 634 8.38 -41.37 4.71
C ARG A 634 7.60 -40.96 3.48
N TYR A 635 8.27 -40.78 2.35
CA TYR A 635 7.68 -40.26 1.10
C TYR A 635 7.83 -41.24 -0.05
N ASP A 636 6.86 -41.28 -0.94
CA ASP A 636 6.88 -42.16 -2.13
C ASP A 636 7.54 -41.49 -3.32
N LEU A 637 7.44 -40.17 -3.39
CA LEU A 637 7.95 -39.36 -4.50
C LEU A 637 8.59 -38.10 -3.93
N ILE A 638 9.85 -37.85 -4.27
CA ILE A 638 10.56 -36.65 -3.80
C ILE A 638 11.07 -35.86 -5.00
N PHE A 639 10.92 -34.55 -4.96
CA PHE A 639 11.59 -33.62 -5.87
C PHE A 639 12.58 -32.77 -5.08
N LEU A 640 13.83 -32.77 -5.53
CA LEU A 640 14.95 -32.07 -4.94
C LEU A 640 15.65 -31.24 -6.03
N ASP A 641 15.47 -29.92 -5.98
CA ASP A 641 16.06 -28.98 -6.95
C ASP A 641 16.75 -27.82 -6.23
N PRO A 642 17.91 -28.07 -5.59
CA PRO A 642 18.62 -27.07 -4.83
C PRO A 642 19.27 -26.00 -5.73
N PRO A 643 19.46 -24.76 -5.21
CA PRO A 643 20.22 -23.75 -5.93
C PRO A 643 21.68 -24.16 -6.11
N SER A 644 22.35 -23.69 -7.17
CA SER A 644 23.77 -24.01 -7.41
C SER A 644 24.70 -23.61 -6.24
N PHE A 645 24.38 -22.50 -5.58
CA PHE A 645 25.08 -21.96 -4.42
C PHE A 645 24.08 -21.21 -3.53
N SER A 646 24.27 -21.25 -2.20
CA SER A 646 23.50 -20.43 -1.26
C SER A 646 24.39 -19.89 -0.14
N ASN A 647 24.37 -18.56 0.04
CA ASN A 647 25.01 -17.85 1.15
C ASN A 647 23.93 -17.11 1.93
N SER A 648 23.24 -17.79 2.85
CA SER A 648 22.19 -17.16 3.65
C SER A 648 22.67 -16.88 5.07
N LYS A 649 22.27 -15.74 5.66
CA LYS A 649 22.56 -15.40 7.07
C LYS A 649 21.91 -16.35 8.09
N ALA A 650 21.00 -17.21 7.63
CA ALA A 650 20.28 -18.19 8.45
C ALA A 650 20.93 -19.59 8.43
N MET A 651 21.95 -19.77 7.58
CA MET A 651 22.79 -20.97 7.55
C MET A 651 24.14 -20.64 8.20
N GLU A 652 24.66 -21.55 9.02
CA GLU A 652 25.99 -21.43 9.63
C GLU A 652 27.11 -21.65 8.59
N ASP A 653 26.85 -22.44 7.54
CA ASP A 653 27.79 -22.76 6.46
C ASP A 653 27.24 -22.43 5.05
N SER A 654 28.14 -22.09 4.11
CA SER A 654 27.79 -21.87 2.69
C SER A 654 27.49 -23.18 1.97
N PHE A 655 26.40 -23.25 1.19
CA PHE A 655 26.03 -24.42 0.39
C PHE A 655 26.55 -24.34 -1.06
N ASP A 656 27.15 -25.41 -1.56
CA ASP A 656 27.55 -25.62 -2.96
C ASP A 656 27.01 -26.98 -3.42
N VAL A 657 26.12 -26.99 -4.42
CA VAL A 657 25.47 -28.24 -4.86
C VAL A 657 26.46 -29.30 -5.38
N GLN A 658 27.59 -28.94 -5.98
CA GLN A 658 28.56 -29.94 -6.48
C GLN A 658 29.37 -30.57 -5.34
N ARG A 659 29.61 -29.83 -4.27
CA ARG A 659 30.32 -30.33 -3.09
C ARG A 659 29.38 -31.12 -2.19
N ASP A 660 28.16 -30.61 -2.00
CA ASP A 660 27.25 -31.04 -0.93
C ASP A 660 26.14 -32.00 -1.41
N HIS A 661 25.98 -32.24 -2.72
CA HIS A 661 24.93 -33.14 -3.21
C HIS A 661 25.03 -34.59 -2.70
N PRO A 662 26.22 -35.20 -2.41
CA PRO A 662 26.25 -36.57 -1.92
C PRO A 662 25.48 -36.73 -0.61
N ASP A 663 25.75 -35.86 0.36
CA ASP A 663 25.12 -35.93 1.67
C ASP A 663 23.65 -35.50 1.61
N LEU A 664 23.33 -34.48 0.81
CA LEU A 664 21.96 -34.04 0.60
C LEU A 664 21.10 -35.14 -0.06
N VAL A 665 21.64 -35.85 -1.05
CA VAL A 665 20.96 -36.99 -1.68
C VAL A 665 20.78 -38.12 -0.68
N ARG A 666 21.82 -38.50 0.09
CA ARG A 666 21.69 -39.55 1.12
C ARG A 666 20.65 -39.21 2.18
N ALA A 667 20.64 -37.98 2.70
CA ALA A 667 19.65 -37.51 3.67
C ALA A 667 18.23 -37.57 3.08
N THR A 668 18.08 -37.21 1.80
CA THR A 668 16.80 -37.29 1.09
C THR A 668 16.37 -38.76 0.87
N MET A 669 17.30 -39.63 0.51
CA MET A 669 17.06 -41.07 0.34
C MET A 669 16.70 -41.76 1.67
N ALA A 670 17.12 -41.22 2.81
CA ALA A 670 16.77 -41.74 4.14
C ALA A 670 15.27 -41.56 4.46
N VAL A 671 14.62 -40.53 3.92
CA VAL A 671 13.18 -40.28 4.08
C VAL A 671 12.32 -40.84 2.93
N LEU A 672 12.95 -41.47 1.93
CA LEU A 672 12.25 -42.15 0.84
C LEU A 672 11.72 -43.51 1.30
N ARG A 673 10.53 -43.93 0.83
CA ARG A 673 10.05 -45.33 0.97
C ARG A 673 10.84 -46.28 0.08
N GLU A 674 10.81 -47.58 0.39
CA GLU A 674 11.59 -48.58 -0.35
C GLU A 674 11.30 -48.61 -1.85
N SER A 675 10.02 -48.53 -2.23
CA SER A 675 9.57 -48.45 -3.62
C SER A 675 9.46 -47.01 -4.16
N GLY A 676 9.94 -46.03 -3.40
CA GLY A 676 9.87 -44.63 -3.77
C GLY A 676 10.92 -44.23 -4.81
N GLN A 677 10.77 -43.03 -5.36
CA GLN A 677 11.77 -42.44 -6.24
C GLN A 677 12.05 -40.97 -5.92
N LEU A 678 13.30 -40.57 -6.09
CA LEU A 678 13.79 -39.21 -5.98
C LEU A 678 14.09 -38.64 -7.37
N TYR A 679 13.48 -37.51 -7.70
CA TYR A 679 13.90 -36.66 -8.80
C TYR A 679 14.89 -35.62 -8.27
N PHE A 680 16.16 -35.78 -8.62
CA PHE A 680 17.22 -34.82 -8.29
C PHE A 680 17.53 -33.97 -9.53
N SER A 681 17.57 -32.65 -9.35
CA SER A 681 17.82 -31.69 -10.43
C SER A 681 18.76 -30.59 -9.99
N THR A 682 19.51 -30.03 -10.95
CA THR A 682 20.27 -28.80 -10.73
C THR A 682 20.57 -28.07 -12.04
N ASN A 683 20.68 -26.75 -11.97
CA ASN A 683 21.08 -25.88 -13.09
C ASN A 683 22.59 -25.53 -13.08
N ARG A 684 23.39 -26.17 -12.22
CA ARG A 684 24.84 -25.92 -12.16
C ARG A 684 25.52 -26.38 -13.44
N ARG A 685 26.11 -25.43 -14.17
CA ARG A 685 26.89 -25.73 -15.37
C ARG A 685 28.09 -26.63 -15.04
N GLY A 686 28.22 -27.71 -15.79
CA GLY A 686 29.31 -28.67 -15.62
C GLY A 686 29.19 -29.56 -14.38
N PHE A 687 28.00 -29.63 -13.77
CA PHE A 687 27.73 -30.54 -12.68
C PHE A 687 28.03 -31.99 -13.06
N LYS A 688 28.62 -32.72 -12.12
CA LYS A 688 28.82 -34.16 -12.20
C LYS A 688 28.23 -34.82 -10.97
N LEU A 689 27.35 -35.81 -11.17
CA LEU A 689 26.88 -36.66 -10.09
C LEU A 689 28.08 -37.42 -9.50
N ASP A 690 28.11 -37.55 -8.18
CA ASP A 690 29.20 -38.24 -7.50
C ASP A 690 29.09 -39.74 -7.77
N THR A 691 30.21 -40.38 -8.10
CA THR A 691 30.23 -41.80 -8.45
C THR A 691 29.87 -42.69 -7.26
N ALA A 692 30.17 -42.29 -6.02
CA ALA A 692 29.79 -43.05 -4.83
C ALA A 692 28.26 -43.18 -4.70
N LEU A 693 27.49 -42.16 -5.12
CA LEU A 693 26.03 -42.28 -5.16
C LEU A 693 25.54 -43.31 -6.17
N GLN A 694 26.30 -43.56 -7.24
CA GLN A 694 25.98 -44.58 -8.25
C GLN A 694 26.29 -45.99 -7.75
N ASP A 695 27.24 -46.12 -6.83
CA ASP A 695 27.54 -47.37 -6.14
C ASP A 695 26.48 -47.69 -5.06
N GLU A 696 25.93 -46.65 -4.41
CA GLU A 696 24.93 -46.77 -3.34
C GLU A 696 23.47 -46.88 -3.86
N PHE A 697 23.16 -46.19 -4.96
CA PHE A 697 21.80 -46.05 -5.47
C PHE A 697 21.73 -46.19 -6.99
N CYS A 698 20.55 -46.59 -7.45
CA CYS A 698 20.27 -46.74 -8.87
C CYS A 698 19.93 -45.37 -9.43
N CYS A 699 20.93 -44.75 -10.07
CA CYS A 699 20.89 -43.38 -10.60
C CYS A 699 20.74 -43.38 -12.12
N GLU A 700 19.60 -42.93 -12.62
CA GLU A 700 19.27 -42.85 -14.05
C GLU A 700 19.29 -41.38 -14.51
N ASP A 701 20.15 -41.02 -15.46
CA ASP A 701 20.13 -39.67 -16.06
C ASP A 701 18.93 -39.56 -17.02
N ILE A 702 17.98 -38.69 -16.66
CA ILE A 702 16.77 -38.43 -17.44
C ILE A 702 16.76 -37.03 -18.07
N THR A 703 17.89 -36.32 -18.04
CA THR A 703 18.03 -34.93 -18.50
C THR A 703 17.42 -34.73 -19.89
N ALA A 704 17.74 -35.61 -20.84
CA ALA A 704 17.24 -35.52 -22.22
C ALA A 704 15.70 -35.59 -22.32
N THR A 705 15.06 -36.35 -21.44
CA THR A 705 13.58 -36.51 -21.42
C THR A 705 12.86 -35.39 -20.67
N THR A 706 13.60 -34.54 -19.95
CA THR A 706 13.05 -33.43 -19.16
C THR A 706 13.16 -32.08 -19.87
N LEU A 707 13.57 -32.06 -21.14
CA LEU A 707 13.72 -30.85 -21.95
C LEU A 707 12.69 -30.77 -23.06
N ASP A 708 11.95 -29.66 -23.10
CA ASP A 708 11.00 -29.37 -24.17
C ASP A 708 11.68 -28.75 -25.42
N PRO A 709 11.00 -28.76 -26.59
CA PRO A 709 11.47 -28.13 -27.81
C PRO A 709 11.92 -26.66 -27.71
N ASP A 710 11.38 -25.89 -26.76
CA ASP A 710 11.73 -24.49 -26.51
C ASP A 710 13.13 -24.30 -25.89
N PHE A 711 13.71 -25.35 -25.28
CA PHE A 711 15.07 -25.35 -24.70
C PHE A 711 16.08 -26.23 -25.45
N GLN A 712 15.70 -26.87 -26.56
CA GLN A 712 16.57 -27.81 -27.29
C GLN A 712 17.94 -27.26 -27.74
N ARG A 713 18.07 -25.94 -27.91
CA ARG A 713 19.35 -25.31 -28.29
C ARG A 713 20.31 -25.20 -27.10
N ASN A 714 19.78 -25.10 -25.89
CA ASN A 714 20.55 -25.02 -24.65
C ASN A 714 20.31 -26.28 -23.81
N ARG A 715 20.82 -27.42 -24.29
CA ARG A 715 20.68 -28.72 -23.61
C ARG A 715 21.40 -28.82 -22.25
N LYS A 716 22.12 -27.78 -21.85
CA LYS A 716 22.88 -27.71 -20.60
C LYS A 716 22.23 -26.73 -19.60
N ILE A 717 20.93 -26.44 -19.76
CA ILE A 717 20.22 -25.51 -18.90
C ILE A 717 19.98 -26.09 -17.50
N HIS A 718 19.70 -27.39 -17.43
CA HIS A 718 19.68 -28.18 -16.20
C HIS A 718 20.12 -29.62 -16.48
N CYS A 719 20.40 -30.35 -15.42
CA CYS A 719 20.58 -31.80 -15.42
C CYS A 719 19.57 -32.42 -14.43
N CYS A 720 19.09 -33.63 -14.72
CA CYS A 720 18.11 -34.30 -13.87
C CYS A 720 18.33 -35.82 -13.85
N TRP A 721 18.24 -36.40 -12.65
CA TRP A 721 18.35 -37.83 -12.40
C TRP A 721 17.12 -38.36 -11.68
N VAL A 722 16.80 -39.63 -11.95
CA VAL A 722 15.96 -40.43 -11.06
C VAL A 722 16.86 -41.30 -10.21
N ILE A 723 16.69 -41.21 -8.91
CA ILE A 723 17.47 -41.98 -7.93
C ILE A 723 16.49 -42.87 -7.16
N ARG A 724 16.80 -44.17 -7.12
CA ARG A 724 16.01 -45.19 -6.43
C ARG A 724 16.92 -46.04 -5.58
N ARG A 725 16.38 -46.69 -4.55
CA ARG A 725 17.10 -47.78 -3.88
C ARG A 725 17.29 -48.90 -4.91
N CYS A 726 18.51 -49.42 -5.02
CA CYS A 726 18.71 -50.57 -5.88
C CYS A 726 17.96 -51.75 -5.27
N THR A 727 17.05 -52.32 -6.05
CA THR A 727 16.50 -53.63 -5.74
C THR A 727 17.64 -54.63 -5.82
N SER A 728 17.96 -55.32 -4.72
CA SER A 728 18.78 -56.53 -4.81
C SER A 728 18.15 -57.44 -5.87
N PRO A 729 18.95 -58.03 -6.77
CA PRO A 729 18.44 -58.95 -7.79
C PRO A 729 17.68 -60.13 -7.20
#